data_AF-A0A4Q2DYT1-F1
#
_entry.id   AF-A0A4Q2DYT1-F1
#
_cell.length_a   1.000
_cell.length_b   1.000
_cell.length_c   1.000
_cell.angle_alpha   90.00
_cell.angle_beta   90.00
_cell.angle_gamma   90.00
#
_symmetry.space_group_name_H-M   'P 1'
#
loop_
_entity.id
_entity.type
_entity.pdbx_description
1 polymer ?
#
loop_
_entity_poly.entity_id
_entity_poly.type
_entity_poly.pdbx_seq_one_letter_code
_entity_poly.pdbx_strand_id
1 'polypeptide(L)'
;MLVLVTVFTLLLSFWHRDSLFTLAAPPTSASRDIVDTGYAEYLGNRTFPNTVAYLGIPYAEPPLGSRRFRAPLPLNTTRVRAETKGKVVDATEYPEFCIQGTTGGGDAGGAGSEDCLKVNIYAPAGATRRSKLPVLFYIHGGGYIYGNPRNWPFEHWVNQSPNVVIVSVYYRLSSFGFLSIPELRDSANGDLNAGFLDQIQALRWIQDNIASFGGDPSKVTINGESAGGASVELHLVARVGQGERLFRGAIAQSVYRTPLPTPEQQTPLFQYYADKAGCGAGSVAEQLECLRKAPVSALARAQDSTISPDFTASGYNTFHPVVDGKTIRDFPTRLIAEGKFTRVPLIVGATTNETLSGGTDVGVALRRFFPSIRDEDITELQQAYPIQSFSSDALRFQSVTGDSQLKCANTILGTAFSESVGTWVYRYNQRNPTNPSPSVTHAAENWMMFLGTNTGFNGTTTFSDMTPVETAFASELIAYWLSFVRSGNPNSFKLSRSPVWTKYTAARRNKIVLQQSLAMVSITVSAAAKPPSLAKGLPATLDLSEEATIKDVKTKIAEKFPKFKTARQKLSLKGEKKALDDDAKLATVFGGKLDGAELQVKDLGPQVSWRTVFLVEYGGPLLIHPWIYYFPKAWYGKEFEHSTLQKYVFVFVMLHFLKRELETLFVHRFSHGTMPFFNLFKNSAHYHILSGFMLAFDIYAPKFKEGSHHIVGSYRNNETYLWAFAGLWAFAEVSNLHTHITLRNLRPPGTRVRAIPRGYGFNLISCPNYFFETLGWAVICAMTNTLSAYIFLGVSTVQMTLWALKKHKNYKKEFGKEYPRRKAIFPFVL
;
A
#
# COMPACT_ATOMS: atom_id res chain seq x y z
N MET A 1 -52.84 2.11 28.29
CA MET A 1 -52.73 2.09 26.81
C MET A 1 -52.20 0.73 26.38
N LEU A 2 -52.98 -0.33 26.62
CA LEU A 2 -52.56 -1.74 26.51
C LEU A 2 -53.69 -2.65 26.00
N VAL A 3 -54.62 -2.11 25.20
CA VAL A 3 -55.76 -2.88 24.65
C VAL A 3 -55.91 -2.69 23.13
N LEU A 4 -55.14 -1.79 22.51
CA LEU A 4 -55.15 -1.58 21.05
C LEU A 4 -54.10 -2.39 20.27
N VAL A 5 -53.20 -3.11 20.95
CA VAL A 5 -52.12 -3.90 20.32
C VAL A 5 -52.53 -5.36 20.07
N THR A 6 -53.60 -5.86 20.71
CA THR A 6 -53.97 -7.28 20.64
C THR A 6 -54.92 -7.62 19.49
N VAL A 7 -55.62 -6.64 18.91
CA VAL A 7 -56.61 -6.88 17.85
C VAL A 7 -56.00 -6.85 16.45
N PHE A 8 -54.88 -6.14 16.26
CA PHE A 8 -54.25 -6.04 14.93
C PHE A 8 -53.33 -7.22 14.57
N THR A 9 -52.91 -8.03 15.55
CA THR A 9 -52.09 -9.24 15.34
C THR A 9 -52.91 -10.49 15.03
N LEU A 10 -54.22 -10.47 15.23
CA LEU A 10 -55.11 -11.62 15.02
C LEU A 10 -55.78 -11.70 13.64
N LEU A 11 -55.68 -10.64 12.83
CA LEU A 11 -56.26 -10.61 11.46
C LEU A 11 -55.26 -10.95 10.34
N LEU A 12 -53.96 -11.01 10.65
CA LEU A 12 -52.90 -11.41 9.68
C LEU A 12 -52.62 -12.92 9.67
N SER A 13 -53.21 -13.69 10.59
CA SER A 13 -53.06 -15.15 10.67
C SER A 13 -54.06 -15.95 9.82
N PHE A 14 -54.96 -15.28 9.08
CA PHE A 14 -56.01 -15.92 8.28
C PHE A 14 -55.77 -15.94 6.76
N TRP A 15 -54.59 -15.52 6.28
CA TRP A 15 -54.28 -15.51 4.84
C TRP A 15 -53.18 -16.48 4.38
N HIS A 16 -52.77 -17.41 5.25
CA HIS A 16 -51.91 -18.54 4.87
C HIS A 16 -52.36 -19.82 5.58
N ARG A 17 -53.32 -20.52 4.98
CA ARG A 17 -53.48 -21.98 5.14
C ARG A 17 -54.49 -22.49 4.12
N ASP A 18 -53.99 -23.27 3.18
CA ASP A 18 -54.49 -24.59 2.78
C ASP A 18 -53.70 -24.98 1.53
N SER A 19 -52.76 -25.91 1.60
CA SER A 19 -53.14 -27.32 1.47
C SER A 19 -52.15 -28.23 2.19
N LEU A 20 -52.64 -28.85 3.26
CA LEU A 20 -52.08 -30.08 3.82
C LEU A 20 -52.47 -31.24 2.91
N PHE A 21 -51.52 -31.73 2.12
CA PHE A 21 -51.57 -33.08 1.57
C PHE A 21 -50.30 -33.81 1.99
N THR A 22 -50.49 -34.82 2.84
CA THR A 22 -49.67 -36.03 2.96
C THR A 22 -48.16 -35.84 2.88
N LEU A 23 -47.53 -35.71 4.06
CA LEU A 23 -46.14 -36.14 4.29
C LEU A 23 -46.02 -37.63 3.96
N ALA A 24 -45.91 -37.95 2.68
CA ALA A 24 -45.05 -39.06 2.30
C ALA A 24 -43.67 -38.66 2.80
N ALA A 25 -43.12 -39.43 3.74
CA ALA A 25 -41.70 -39.34 4.05
C ALA A 25 -40.96 -39.32 2.70
N PRO A 26 -40.13 -38.30 2.40
CA PRO A 26 -39.28 -38.41 1.23
C PRO A 26 -38.51 -39.72 1.42
N PRO A 27 -38.33 -40.54 0.38
CA PRO A 27 -37.47 -41.70 0.54
C PRO A 27 -36.14 -41.17 1.06
N THR A 28 -35.81 -41.48 2.32
CA THR A 28 -34.47 -41.35 2.89
C THR A 28 -33.57 -42.42 2.25
N SER A 29 -33.56 -42.45 0.92
CA SER A 29 -32.30 -42.57 0.23
C SER A 29 -31.75 -41.15 0.22
N ALA A 30 -31.05 -40.76 1.29
CA ALA A 30 -29.99 -39.79 1.09
C ALA A 30 -29.14 -40.41 -0.02
N SER A 31 -29.22 -39.87 -1.25
CA SER A 31 -28.18 -40.17 -2.22
C SER A 31 -26.93 -39.63 -1.54
N ARG A 32 -26.17 -40.52 -0.88
CA ARG A 32 -24.86 -40.16 -0.33
C ARG A 32 -24.16 -39.42 -1.46
N ASP A 33 -23.57 -38.27 -1.17
CA ASP A 33 -22.91 -37.39 -2.15
C ASP A 33 -21.68 -38.09 -2.75
N ILE A 34 -21.90 -39.21 -3.41
CA ILE A 34 -20.93 -40.19 -3.89
C ILE A 34 -20.81 -40.00 -5.39
N VAL A 35 -19.56 -39.88 -5.85
CA VAL A 35 -19.21 -39.91 -7.27
C VAL A 35 -18.43 -41.18 -7.58
N ASP A 36 -18.90 -41.92 -8.57
CA ASP A 36 -18.18 -43.05 -9.16
C ASP A 36 -17.33 -42.58 -10.35
N THR A 37 -16.01 -42.66 -10.21
CA THR A 37 -15.07 -42.36 -11.29
C THR A 37 -14.90 -43.52 -12.28
N GLY A 38 -15.47 -44.68 -11.97
CA GLY A 38 -15.27 -45.96 -12.64
C GLY A 38 -14.13 -46.78 -12.03
N TYR A 39 -13.26 -46.18 -11.23
CA TYR A 39 -12.19 -46.90 -10.52
C TYR A 39 -12.27 -46.80 -9.00
N ALA A 40 -12.98 -45.82 -8.46
CA ALA A 40 -13.31 -45.68 -7.06
C ALA A 40 -14.60 -44.85 -6.89
N GLU A 41 -15.28 -45.07 -5.77
CA GLU A 41 -16.41 -44.25 -5.33
C GLU A 41 -15.94 -43.30 -4.24
N TYR A 42 -16.20 -42.00 -4.38
CA TYR A 42 -15.76 -40.97 -3.43
C TYR A 42 -16.95 -40.29 -2.76
N LEU A 43 -17.01 -40.31 -1.43
CA LEU A 43 -17.97 -39.55 -0.64
C LEU A 43 -17.49 -38.10 -0.50
N GLY A 44 -18.26 -37.16 -1.02
CA GLY A 44 -18.01 -35.72 -0.88
C GLY A 44 -18.72 -35.11 0.33
N ASN A 45 -18.25 -33.93 0.72
CA ASN A 45 -18.79 -33.12 1.80
C ASN A 45 -19.74 -32.04 1.24
N ARG A 46 -21.02 -32.08 1.64
CA ARG A 46 -22.00 -31.07 1.23
C ARG A 46 -21.92 -29.85 2.15
N THR A 47 -21.17 -28.84 1.71
CA THR A 47 -20.88 -27.62 2.48
C THR A 47 -21.93 -26.51 2.28
N PHE A 48 -22.63 -26.52 1.14
CA PHE A 48 -23.80 -25.67 0.85
C PHE A 48 -24.95 -26.53 0.32
N PRO A 49 -26.21 -26.06 0.39
CA PRO A 49 -27.35 -26.82 -0.15
C PRO A 49 -27.19 -27.26 -1.61
N ASN A 50 -26.44 -26.49 -2.40
CA ASN A 50 -26.20 -26.69 -3.83
C ASN A 50 -24.74 -27.01 -4.19
N THR A 51 -23.85 -27.28 -3.23
CA THR A 51 -22.42 -27.53 -3.51
C THR A 51 -21.91 -28.74 -2.73
N VAL A 52 -21.16 -29.60 -3.42
CA VAL A 52 -20.43 -30.73 -2.84
C VAL A 52 -18.93 -30.55 -3.11
N ALA A 53 -18.12 -30.71 -2.07
CA ALA A 53 -16.67 -30.71 -2.13
C ALA A 53 -16.14 -32.15 -2.02
N TYR A 54 -15.34 -32.59 -2.98
CA TYR A 54 -14.59 -33.85 -2.95
C TYR A 54 -13.11 -33.52 -2.78
N LEU A 55 -12.59 -33.75 -1.59
CA LEU A 55 -11.30 -33.27 -1.15
C LEU A 55 -10.26 -34.40 -1.19
N GLY A 56 -9.05 -34.10 -1.68
CA GLY A 56 -7.93 -35.03 -1.62
C GLY A 56 -7.94 -36.21 -2.60
N ILE A 57 -8.56 -36.06 -3.77
CA ILE A 57 -8.58 -37.12 -4.79
C ILE A 57 -7.20 -37.25 -5.46
N PRO A 58 -6.55 -38.44 -5.47
CA PRO A 58 -5.25 -38.60 -6.12
C PRO A 58 -5.37 -38.50 -7.65
N TYR A 59 -4.45 -37.78 -8.29
CA TYR A 59 -4.40 -37.65 -9.76
C TYR A 59 -3.17 -38.33 -10.40
N ALA A 60 -2.20 -38.71 -9.58
CA ALA A 60 -0.96 -39.35 -9.97
C ALA A 60 -0.55 -40.36 -8.90
N GLU A 61 0.42 -41.21 -9.22
CA GLU A 61 1.02 -42.08 -8.22
C GLU A 61 1.86 -41.28 -7.21
N PRO A 62 1.94 -41.71 -5.93
CA PRO A 62 2.74 -41.03 -4.92
C PRO A 62 4.23 -40.93 -5.33
N PRO A 63 4.86 -39.75 -5.27
CA PRO A 63 6.24 -39.52 -5.70
C PRO A 63 7.27 -39.93 -4.63
N LEU A 64 7.08 -41.10 -4.02
CA LEU A 64 7.86 -41.57 -2.87
C LEU A 64 9.15 -42.30 -3.29
N GLY A 65 10.16 -42.25 -2.40
CA GLY A 65 11.40 -43.03 -2.53
C GLY A 65 12.13 -42.78 -3.86
N SER A 66 12.28 -43.83 -4.67
CA SER A 66 12.97 -43.74 -5.97
C SER A 66 12.27 -42.82 -6.99
N ARG A 67 10.99 -42.45 -6.75
CA ARG A 67 10.21 -41.51 -7.56
C ARG A 67 10.44 -40.04 -7.17
N ARG A 68 11.15 -39.78 -6.06
CA ARG A 68 11.57 -38.42 -5.71
C ARG A 68 12.44 -37.84 -6.83
N PHE A 69 12.17 -36.57 -7.16
CA PHE A 69 12.79 -35.82 -8.26
C PHE A 69 12.55 -36.41 -9.66
N ARG A 70 11.49 -37.19 -9.86
CA ARG A 70 11.07 -37.71 -11.17
C ARG A 70 9.74 -37.11 -11.59
N ALA A 71 9.46 -37.15 -12.89
CA ALA A 71 8.14 -36.83 -13.43
C ALA A 71 7.04 -37.67 -12.74
N PRO A 72 5.85 -37.11 -12.52
CA PRO A 72 4.74 -37.87 -11.95
C PRO A 72 4.34 -39.01 -12.90
N LEU A 73 4.00 -40.16 -12.33
CA LEU A 73 3.41 -41.26 -13.08
C LEU A 73 1.88 -41.14 -13.07
N PRO A 74 1.20 -41.44 -14.19
CA PRO A 74 -0.26 -41.52 -14.21
C PRO A 74 -0.78 -42.44 -13.11
N LEU A 75 -1.91 -42.06 -12.50
CA LEU A 75 -2.55 -42.84 -11.45
C LEU A 75 -2.85 -44.26 -11.94
N ASN A 76 -2.40 -45.27 -11.21
CA ASN A 76 -2.74 -46.65 -11.48
C ASN A 76 -4.15 -46.95 -10.94
N THR A 77 -5.16 -46.74 -11.77
CA THR A 77 -6.57 -46.95 -11.41
C THR A 77 -6.88 -48.40 -11.04
N THR A 78 -6.14 -49.38 -11.56
CA THR A 78 -6.27 -50.80 -11.19
C THR A 78 -5.82 -51.03 -9.76
N ARG A 79 -4.69 -50.44 -9.35
CA ARG A 79 -4.20 -50.47 -7.96
C ARG A 79 -5.21 -49.83 -7.02
N VAL A 80 -5.70 -48.62 -7.35
CA VAL A 80 -6.69 -47.91 -6.52
C VAL A 80 -7.97 -48.75 -6.36
N ARG A 81 -8.47 -49.35 -7.45
CA ARG A 81 -9.64 -50.25 -7.39
C ARG A 81 -9.39 -51.45 -6.47
N ALA A 82 -8.20 -52.05 -6.53
CA ALA A 82 -7.83 -53.18 -5.69
C ALA A 82 -7.69 -52.80 -4.20
N GLU A 83 -7.12 -51.63 -3.91
CA GLU A 83 -6.94 -51.11 -2.55
C GLU A 83 -8.26 -50.74 -1.89
N THR A 84 -9.18 -50.14 -2.64
CA THR A 84 -10.50 -49.74 -2.14
C THR A 84 -11.42 -50.93 -1.90
N LYS A 85 -11.24 -52.05 -2.61
CA LYS A 85 -12.08 -53.28 -2.50
C LYS A 85 -13.58 -52.99 -2.62
N GLY A 86 -13.95 -52.03 -3.47
CA GLY A 86 -15.34 -51.59 -3.66
C GLY A 86 -15.91 -50.80 -2.47
N LYS A 87 -15.09 -50.38 -1.51
CA LYS A 87 -15.51 -49.45 -0.46
C LYS A 87 -15.49 -48.02 -0.97
N VAL A 88 -16.45 -47.23 -0.50
CA VAL A 88 -16.50 -45.78 -0.72
C VAL A 88 -15.34 -45.13 0.04
N VAL A 89 -14.53 -44.36 -0.68
CA VAL A 89 -13.42 -43.57 -0.16
C VAL A 89 -13.97 -42.28 0.42
N ASP A 90 -13.55 -41.95 1.64
CA ASP A 90 -13.89 -40.67 2.26
C ASP A 90 -13.08 -39.54 1.62
N ALA A 91 -13.77 -38.63 0.94
CA ALA A 91 -13.20 -37.41 0.35
C ALA A 91 -13.85 -36.17 0.98
N THR A 92 -14.20 -36.24 2.28
CA THR A 92 -14.84 -35.14 3.01
C THR A 92 -13.86 -34.19 3.70
N GLU A 93 -12.58 -34.59 3.77
CA GLU A 93 -11.51 -33.85 4.47
C GLU A 93 -10.36 -33.45 3.53
N TYR A 94 -9.78 -32.28 3.80
CA TYR A 94 -8.61 -31.81 3.06
C TYR A 94 -7.40 -32.72 3.28
N PRO A 95 -6.62 -33.05 2.24
CA PRO A 95 -5.40 -33.82 2.40
C PRO A 95 -4.28 -32.97 3.02
N GLU A 96 -3.24 -33.65 3.50
CA GLU A 96 -1.96 -33.01 3.77
C GLU A 96 -1.39 -32.34 2.52
N PHE A 97 -0.84 -31.13 2.70
CA PHE A 97 -0.22 -30.37 1.62
C PHE A 97 1.17 -30.91 1.26
N CYS A 98 1.71 -30.50 0.12
CA CYS A 98 3.05 -30.93 -0.31
C CYS A 98 4.15 -30.37 0.59
N ILE A 99 5.20 -31.18 0.82
CA ILE A 99 6.36 -30.77 1.63
C ILE A 99 6.85 -29.38 1.26
N GLN A 100 6.97 -28.55 2.28
CA GLN A 100 7.54 -27.21 2.20
C GLN A 100 8.39 -26.90 3.44
N GLY A 101 9.16 -25.82 3.33
CA GLY A 101 10.16 -25.40 4.31
C GLY A 101 9.60 -24.86 5.62
N THR A 102 10.49 -24.61 6.56
CA THR A 102 10.24 -23.74 7.71
C THR A 102 10.02 -22.32 7.23
N THR A 103 9.00 -21.70 7.79
CA THR A 103 8.41 -20.46 7.27
C THR A 103 8.32 -19.42 8.39
N GLY A 104 9.14 -19.60 9.43
CA GLY A 104 9.27 -18.76 10.61
C GLY A 104 10.17 -19.39 11.68
N GLY A 105 10.77 -18.54 12.53
CA GLY A 105 11.82 -18.90 13.50
C GLY A 105 11.35 -19.68 14.74
N GLY A 106 10.84 -20.90 14.55
CA GLY A 106 10.49 -21.78 15.67
C GLY A 106 9.91 -23.16 15.34
N ASP A 107 9.57 -23.45 14.08
CA ASP A 107 9.02 -24.76 13.69
C ASP A 107 10.02 -25.51 12.81
N ALA A 108 10.73 -26.49 13.35
CA ALA A 108 11.91 -27.08 12.74
C ALA A 108 11.59 -28.38 11.96
N GLY A 109 11.16 -28.24 10.70
CA GLY A 109 11.39 -29.22 9.63
C GLY A 109 10.14 -29.82 8.96
N GLY A 110 9.97 -29.49 7.67
CA GLY A 110 9.25 -30.30 6.67
C GLY A 110 7.78 -30.57 6.94
N ALA A 111 6.95 -29.52 7.02
CA ALA A 111 5.50 -29.67 7.15
C ALA A 111 4.87 -30.21 5.85
N GLY A 112 3.86 -31.07 5.98
CA GLY A 112 3.12 -31.70 4.88
C GLY A 112 3.49 -33.17 4.64
N SER A 113 3.17 -33.68 3.44
CA SER A 113 3.45 -35.04 2.99
C SER A 113 4.09 -35.07 1.60
N GLU A 114 4.93 -36.07 1.32
CA GLU A 114 5.38 -36.36 -0.05
C GLU A 114 4.25 -37.01 -0.88
N ASP A 115 3.32 -37.73 -0.24
CA ASP A 115 2.10 -38.24 -0.89
C ASP A 115 1.02 -37.15 -0.93
N CYS A 116 1.28 -36.14 -1.75
CA CYS A 116 0.48 -34.92 -1.86
C CYS A 116 -0.13 -34.69 -3.25
N LEU A 117 0.10 -35.55 -4.25
CA LEU A 117 -0.37 -35.36 -5.63
C LEU A 117 -1.88 -35.61 -5.76
N LYS A 118 -2.65 -34.65 -5.23
CA LYS A 118 -4.10 -34.70 -5.07
C LYS A 118 -4.76 -33.44 -5.64
N VAL A 119 -6.06 -33.54 -5.90
CA VAL A 119 -6.93 -32.41 -6.26
C VAL A 119 -8.12 -32.33 -5.30
N ASN A 120 -8.60 -31.11 -5.08
CA ASN A 120 -9.93 -30.88 -4.51
C ASN A 120 -10.88 -30.51 -5.65
N ILE A 121 -12.11 -31.02 -5.63
CA ILE A 121 -13.14 -30.78 -6.66
C ILE A 121 -14.39 -30.23 -5.99
N TYR A 122 -14.87 -29.10 -6.47
CA TYR A 122 -16.08 -28.43 -5.99
C TYR A 122 -17.10 -28.44 -7.13
N ALA A 123 -18.24 -29.09 -6.91
CA ALA A 123 -19.24 -29.32 -7.95
C ALA A 123 -20.66 -29.00 -7.44
N PRO A 124 -21.60 -28.62 -8.33
CA PRO A 124 -22.99 -28.44 -7.95
C PRO A 124 -23.59 -29.76 -7.43
N ALA A 125 -24.40 -29.69 -6.38
CA ALA A 125 -25.07 -30.86 -5.84
C ALA A 125 -25.96 -31.52 -6.91
N GLY A 126 -25.83 -32.84 -7.05
CA GLY A 126 -26.54 -33.61 -8.08
C GLY A 126 -25.97 -33.51 -9.50
N ALA A 127 -24.81 -32.87 -9.69
CA ALA A 127 -24.14 -32.88 -10.99
C ALA A 127 -23.76 -34.30 -11.42
N THR A 128 -24.14 -34.67 -12.64
CA THR A 128 -23.83 -35.97 -13.27
C THR A 128 -22.97 -35.79 -14.51
N ARG A 129 -22.45 -36.89 -15.08
CA ARG A 129 -21.73 -36.91 -16.38
C ARG A 129 -22.45 -36.20 -17.54
N ARG A 130 -23.78 -36.05 -17.48
CA ARG A 130 -24.59 -35.36 -18.49
C ARG A 130 -24.61 -33.84 -18.34
N SER A 131 -24.20 -33.30 -17.19
CA SER A 131 -24.23 -31.86 -16.89
C SER A 131 -23.29 -31.04 -17.76
N LYS A 132 -22.13 -31.60 -18.12
CA LYS A 132 -21.14 -31.01 -19.05
C LYS A 132 -20.80 -29.55 -18.71
N LEU A 133 -20.51 -29.30 -17.43
CA LEU A 133 -20.23 -27.98 -16.89
C LEU A 133 -18.81 -27.52 -17.23
N PRO A 134 -18.58 -26.25 -17.53
CA PRO A 134 -17.24 -25.70 -17.70
C PRO A 134 -16.41 -25.85 -16.42
N VAL A 135 -15.11 -26.09 -16.58
CA VAL A 135 -14.20 -26.43 -15.48
C VAL A 135 -13.21 -25.29 -15.26
N LEU A 136 -13.06 -24.84 -14.02
CA LEU A 136 -11.97 -23.96 -13.58
C LEU A 136 -10.90 -24.81 -12.89
N PHE A 137 -9.67 -24.80 -13.40
CA PHE A 137 -8.53 -25.47 -12.80
C PHE A 137 -7.59 -24.43 -12.15
N TYR A 138 -7.54 -24.40 -10.83
CA TYR A 138 -6.82 -23.42 -10.04
C TYR A 138 -5.46 -23.94 -9.56
N ILE A 139 -4.42 -23.16 -9.85
CA ILE A 139 -3.02 -23.37 -9.46
C ILE A 139 -2.66 -22.31 -8.42
N HIS A 140 -2.34 -22.74 -7.20
CA HIS A 140 -2.04 -21.82 -6.11
C HIS A 140 -0.68 -21.12 -6.26
N GLY A 141 -0.52 -19.97 -5.61
CA GLY A 141 0.75 -19.24 -5.50
C GLY A 141 1.67 -19.74 -4.38
N GLY A 142 2.68 -18.93 -4.04
CA GLY A 142 3.66 -19.23 -2.97
C GLY A 142 5.11 -19.37 -3.45
N GLY A 143 5.47 -18.65 -4.53
CA GLY A 143 6.85 -18.57 -5.03
C GLY A 143 7.46 -19.91 -5.49
N TYR A 144 6.63 -20.94 -5.71
CA TYR A 144 7.02 -22.34 -5.92
C TYR A 144 7.63 -23.06 -4.72
N ILE A 145 7.74 -22.39 -3.56
CA ILE A 145 8.45 -22.90 -2.38
C ILE A 145 7.52 -23.28 -1.22
N TYR A 146 6.32 -22.68 -1.16
CA TYR A 146 5.28 -22.96 -0.17
C TYR A 146 3.89 -22.80 -0.82
N GLY A 147 2.83 -23.13 -0.07
CA GLY A 147 1.45 -22.91 -0.49
C GLY A 147 0.54 -24.11 -0.22
N ASN A 148 -0.76 -23.84 -0.10
CA ASN A 148 -1.77 -24.84 0.20
C ASN A 148 -3.13 -24.47 -0.43
N PRO A 149 -3.68 -25.27 -1.36
CA PRO A 149 -5.04 -25.11 -1.89
C PRO A 149 -6.15 -25.03 -0.84
N ARG A 150 -5.98 -25.67 0.33
CA ARG A 150 -6.95 -25.60 1.44
C ARG A 150 -7.22 -24.18 1.93
N ASN A 151 -6.25 -23.29 1.78
CA ASN A 151 -6.39 -21.90 2.20
C ASN A 151 -7.30 -21.09 1.25
N TRP A 152 -7.66 -21.67 0.09
CA TRP A 152 -8.44 -21.03 -0.96
C TRP A 152 -9.65 -21.90 -1.37
N PRO A 153 -10.60 -22.14 -0.45
CA PRO A 153 -11.79 -22.94 -0.71
C PRO A 153 -12.68 -22.30 -1.80
N PHE A 154 -13.28 -23.11 -2.67
CA PHE A 154 -14.11 -22.65 -3.81
C PHE A 154 -15.59 -23.00 -3.66
N GLU A 155 -16.00 -23.56 -2.53
CA GLU A 155 -17.37 -23.96 -2.21
C GLU A 155 -18.34 -22.78 -2.40
N HIS A 156 -17.95 -21.58 -1.96
CA HIS A 156 -18.77 -20.37 -2.08
C HIS A 156 -18.87 -19.84 -3.51
N TRP A 157 -17.88 -20.11 -4.37
CA TRP A 157 -17.93 -19.74 -5.79
C TRP A 157 -18.97 -20.59 -6.53
N VAL A 158 -18.97 -21.91 -6.28
CA VAL A 158 -19.97 -22.82 -6.84
C VAL A 158 -21.35 -22.50 -6.27
N ASN A 159 -21.46 -22.18 -4.97
CA ASN A 159 -22.72 -21.78 -4.37
C ASN A 159 -23.29 -20.51 -5.03
N GLN A 160 -22.45 -19.50 -5.29
CA GLN A 160 -22.85 -18.27 -5.98
C GLN A 160 -23.27 -18.52 -7.44
N SER A 161 -22.67 -19.51 -8.11
CA SER A 161 -22.93 -19.82 -9.52
C SER A 161 -22.82 -21.31 -9.78
N PRO A 162 -23.89 -22.09 -9.54
CA PRO A 162 -23.89 -23.56 -9.61
C PRO A 162 -23.93 -24.08 -11.06
N ASN A 163 -23.05 -23.56 -11.90
CA ASN A 163 -22.95 -23.83 -13.34
C ASN A 163 -21.50 -24.07 -13.77
N VAL A 164 -20.62 -24.39 -12.82
CA VAL A 164 -19.19 -24.63 -13.02
C VAL A 164 -18.74 -25.77 -12.11
N VAL A 165 -17.70 -26.49 -12.52
CA VAL A 165 -16.92 -27.35 -11.63
C VAL A 165 -15.58 -26.67 -11.39
N ILE A 166 -15.12 -26.59 -10.15
CA ILE A 166 -13.83 -25.97 -9.81
C ILE A 166 -12.90 -27.03 -9.23
N VAL A 167 -11.64 -27.03 -9.65
CA VAL A 167 -10.62 -27.98 -9.25
C VAL A 167 -9.43 -27.19 -8.73
N SER A 168 -8.93 -27.47 -7.53
CA SER A 168 -7.67 -26.94 -7.05
C SER A 168 -6.62 -28.05 -6.91
N VAL A 169 -5.40 -27.80 -7.38
CA VAL A 169 -4.34 -28.82 -7.47
C VAL A 169 -3.27 -28.63 -6.41
N TYR A 170 -2.84 -29.73 -5.80
CA TYR A 170 -1.60 -29.82 -5.05
C TYR A 170 -0.48 -30.30 -5.97
N TYR A 171 0.63 -29.57 -6.02
CA TYR A 171 1.80 -29.92 -6.83
C TYR A 171 3.08 -29.80 -5.98
N ARG A 172 4.12 -30.56 -6.30
CA ARG A 172 5.36 -30.54 -5.51
C ARG A 172 6.02 -29.16 -5.55
N LEU A 173 6.55 -28.75 -4.40
CA LEU A 173 7.15 -27.45 -4.15
C LEU A 173 8.64 -27.57 -3.85
N SER A 174 9.34 -26.44 -3.88
CA SER A 174 10.74 -26.29 -3.51
C SER A 174 11.65 -27.35 -4.15
N SER A 175 12.63 -27.90 -3.44
CA SER A 175 13.52 -28.94 -3.96
C SER A 175 12.77 -30.21 -4.37
N PHE A 176 11.62 -30.55 -3.78
CA PHE A 176 10.85 -31.74 -4.17
C PHE A 176 10.23 -31.62 -5.56
N GLY A 177 9.87 -30.40 -5.98
CA GLY A 177 9.28 -30.13 -7.29
C GLY A 177 10.26 -29.55 -8.31
N PHE A 178 11.31 -28.86 -7.87
CA PHE A 178 12.11 -27.99 -8.75
C PHE A 178 13.62 -28.14 -8.54
N LEU A 179 14.08 -29.26 -7.97
CA LEU A 179 15.51 -29.62 -8.01
C LEU A 179 16.01 -29.64 -9.46
N SER A 180 17.08 -28.91 -9.74
CA SER A 180 17.53 -28.72 -11.12
C SER A 180 19.05 -28.76 -11.22
N ILE A 181 19.54 -29.66 -12.08
CA ILE A 181 20.94 -29.76 -12.53
C ILE A 181 20.96 -30.32 -13.96
N PRO A 182 22.03 -30.11 -14.74
CA PRO A 182 22.12 -30.60 -16.12
C PRO A 182 21.88 -32.11 -16.27
N GLU A 183 22.30 -32.91 -15.29
CA GLU A 183 22.20 -34.37 -15.29
C GLU A 183 20.75 -34.88 -15.22
N LEU A 184 19.82 -34.06 -14.72
CA LEU A 184 18.38 -34.38 -14.70
C LEU A 184 17.70 -34.20 -16.08
N ARG A 185 18.45 -33.82 -17.12
CA ARG A 185 17.98 -33.95 -18.51
C ARG A 185 17.87 -35.43 -18.92
N ASP A 186 18.68 -36.29 -18.32
CA ASP A 186 18.55 -37.73 -18.47
C ASP A 186 17.52 -38.26 -17.47
N SER A 187 16.39 -38.75 -17.99
CA SER A 187 15.31 -39.35 -17.20
C SER A 187 15.77 -40.58 -16.39
N ALA A 188 16.93 -41.17 -16.67
CA ALA A 188 17.54 -42.18 -15.79
C ALA A 188 17.87 -41.59 -14.40
N ASN A 189 18.36 -40.35 -14.36
CA ASN A 189 18.75 -39.65 -13.13
C ASN A 189 17.58 -38.98 -12.43
N GLY A 190 16.57 -38.50 -13.16
CA GLY A 190 15.37 -37.83 -12.67
C GLY A 190 14.82 -36.89 -13.73
N ASP A 191 13.94 -35.95 -13.37
CA ASP A 191 13.36 -35.03 -14.35
C ASP A 191 13.34 -33.60 -13.81
N LEU A 192 13.72 -32.66 -14.68
CA LEU A 192 13.57 -31.23 -14.44
C LEU A 192 12.08 -30.84 -14.34
N ASN A 193 11.79 -29.75 -13.63
CA ASN A 193 10.44 -29.16 -13.55
C ASN A 193 9.35 -30.12 -13.03
N ALA A 194 9.70 -31.07 -12.15
CA ALA A 194 8.78 -32.10 -11.66
C ALA A 194 7.45 -31.53 -11.10
N GLY A 195 7.49 -30.42 -10.36
CA GLY A 195 6.31 -29.72 -9.84
C GLY A 195 5.45 -29.06 -10.92
N PHE A 196 6.02 -28.68 -12.06
CA PHE A 196 5.24 -28.23 -13.23
C PHE A 196 4.66 -29.42 -14.00
N LEU A 197 5.41 -30.53 -14.10
CA LEU A 197 4.92 -31.78 -14.68
C LEU A 197 3.76 -32.38 -13.88
N ASP A 198 3.74 -32.18 -12.56
CA ASP A 198 2.61 -32.49 -11.68
C ASP A 198 1.32 -31.79 -12.12
N GLN A 199 1.40 -30.48 -12.42
CA GLN A 199 0.26 -29.71 -12.91
C GLN A 199 -0.22 -30.21 -14.28
N ILE A 200 0.70 -30.59 -15.17
CA ILE A 200 0.35 -31.21 -16.47
C ILE A 200 -0.35 -32.56 -16.25
N GLN A 201 0.16 -33.40 -15.35
CA GLN A 201 -0.44 -34.69 -15.05
C GLN A 201 -1.81 -34.56 -14.40
N ALA A 202 -2.02 -33.56 -13.54
CA ALA A 202 -3.34 -33.24 -13.00
C ALA A 202 -4.31 -32.82 -14.11
N LEU A 203 -3.88 -31.97 -15.05
CA LEU A 203 -4.70 -31.60 -16.21
C LEU A 203 -5.05 -32.80 -17.10
N ARG A 204 -4.12 -33.74 -17.31
CA ARG A 204 -4.40 -35.01 -18.01
C ARG A 204 -5.42 -35.86 -17.27
N TRP A 205 -5.26 -36.01 -15.96
CA TRP A 205 -6.25 -36.71 -15.13
C TRP A 205 -7.63 -36.03 -15.20
N ILE A 206 -7.68 -34.69 -15.26
CA ILE A 206 -8.93 -33.94 -15.46
C ILE A 206 -9.57 -34.24 -16.81
N GLN A 207 -8.79 -34.32 -17.89
CA GLN A 207 -9.32 -34.71 -19.21
C GLN A 207 -10.02 -36.07 -19.15
N ASP A 208 -9.46 -37.03 -18.42
CA ASP A 208 -9.97 -38.39 -18.34
C ASP A 208 -11.14 -38.55 -17.34
N ASN A 209 -11.16 -37.79 -16.24
CA ASN A 209 -11.99 -38.11 -15.07
C ASN A 209 -13.02 -37.05 -14.68
N ILE A 210 -12.85 -35.78 -15.07
CA ILE A 210 -13.70 -34.69 -14.54
C ILE A 210 -15.17 -34.81 -14.94
N ALA A 211 -15.45 -35.57 -16.01
CA ALA A 211 -16.80 -35.89 -16.43
C ALA A 211 -17.61 -36.57 -15.32
N SER A 212 -16.99 -37.41 -14.49
CA SER A 212 -17.67 -38.09 -13.37
C SER A 212 -18.22 -37.12 -12.32
N PHE A 213 -17.58 -35.96 -12.17
CA PHE A 213 -18.00 -34.86 -11.29
C PHE A 213 -18.91 -33.84 -12.00
N GLY A 214 -19.35 -34.16 -13.22
CA GLY A 214 -20.21 -33.32 -14.05
C GLY A 214 -19.51 -32.25 -14.88
N GLY A 215 -18.18 -32.20 -14.86
CA GLY A 215 -17.39 -31.31 -15.69
C GLY A 215 -17.34 -31.71 -17.17
N ASP A 216 -16.99 -30.76 -18.02
CA ASP A 216 -16.73 -30.96 -19.45
C ASP A 216 -15.23 -30.78 -19.70
N PRO A 217 -14.49 -31.86 -20.01
CA PRO A 217 -13.03 -31.81 -20.21
C PRO A 217 -12.64 -30.93 -21.40
N SER A 218 -13.54 -30.68 -22.35
CA SER A 218 -13.30 -29.74 -23.47
C SER A 218 -13.41 -28.26 -23.05
N LYS A 219 -13.88 -27.98 -21.84
CA LYS A 219 -14.20 -26.64 -21.34
C LYS A 219 -13.38 -26.21 -20.13
N VAL A 220 -12.14 -26.71 -20.02
CA VAL A 220 -11.21 -26.36 -18.93
C VAL A 220 -10.62 -24.97 -19.14
N THR A 221 -10.65 -24.14 -18.10
CA THR A 221 -9.97 -22.85 -17.99
C THR A 221 -8.97 -22.92 -16.85
N ILE A 222 -7.69 -22.65 -17.13
CA ILE A 222 -6.66 -22.59 -16.08
C ILE A 222 -6.65 -21.21 -15.41
N ASN A 223 -6.43 -21.18 -14.10
CA ASN A 223 -6.38 -19.97 -13.28
C ASN A 223 -5.24 -20.08 -12.27
N GLY A 224 -4.49 -19.01 -12.05
CA GLY A 224 -3.48 -18.98 -11.01
C GLY A 224 -3.11 -17.58 -10.56
N GLU A 225 -2.60 -17.50 -9.34
CA GLU A 225 -2.16 -16.26 -8.69
C GLU A 225 -0.68 -16.35 -8.31
N SER A 226 0.07 -15.26 -8.45
CA SER A 226 1.50 -15.21 -8.12
C SER A 226 2.32 -16.25 -8.90
N ALA A 227 3.02 -17.16 -8.21
CA ALA A 227 3.69 -18.31 -8.82
C ALA A 227 2.72 -19.22 -9.61
N GLY A 228 1.45 -19.33 -9.19
CA GLY A 228 0.41 -20.00 -9.96
C GLY A 228 0.05 -19.22 -11.24
N GLY A 229 0.07 -17.88 -11.19
CA GLY A 229 -0.07 -17.02 -12.37
C GLY A 229 1.09 -17.20 -13.35
N ALA A 230 2.30 -17.37 -12.84
CA ALA A 230 3.47 -17.76 -13.62
C ALA A 230 3.34 -19.18 -14.18
N SER A 231 2.83 -20.16 -13.42
CA SER A 231 2.48 -21.48 -13.96
C SER A 231 1.48 -21.39 -15.12
N VAL A 232 0.47 -20.52 -15.04
CA VAL A 232 -0.45 -20.27 -16.17
C VAL A 232 0.30 -19.74 -17.39
N GLU A 233 1.21 -18.77 -17.23
CA GLU A 233 2.09 -18.32 -18.32
C GLU A 233 2.93 -19.47 -18.91
N LEU A 234 3.50 -20.33 -18.05
CA LEU A 234 4.28 -21.48 -18.49
C LEU A 234 3.43 -22.48 -19.27
N HIS A 235 2.21 -22.80 -18.83
CA HIS A 235 1.28 -23.65 -19.59
C HIS A 235 0.92 -23.05 -20.95
N LEU A 236 0.89 -21.73 -21.08
CA LEU A 236 0.63 -21.06 -22.36
C LEU A 236 1.79 -21.22 -23.34
N VAL A 237 3.04 -21.31 -22.89
CA VAL A 237 4.23 -21.44 -23.77
C VAL A 237 4.82 -22.86 -23.81
N ALA A 238 4.40 -23.74 -22.90
CA ALA A 238 4.91 -25.10 -22.80
C ALA A 238 4.50 -25.96 -24.01
N ARG A 239 5.40 -26.87 -24.41
CA ARG A 239 5.05 -27.94 -25.35
C ARG A 239 4.61 -29.18 -24.58
N VAL A 240 3.30 -29.33 -24.43
CA VAL A 240 2.68 -30.51 -23.80
C VAL A 240 2.28 -31.50 -24.88
N GLY A 241 2.99 -32.64 -24.98
CA GLY A 241 2.75 -33.66 -26.00
C GLY A 241 2.79 -33.12 -27.44
N GLN A 242 2.46 -33.97 -28.41
CA GLN A 242 2.15 -33.48 -29.76
C GLN A 242 0.63 -33.30 -29.86
N GLY A 243 0.16 -32.05 -29.89
CA GLY A 243 -1.25 -31.73 -30.12
C GLY A 243 -2.19 -31.90 -28.92
N GLU A 244 -1.68 -32.14 -27.70
CA GLU A 244 -2.52 -32.18 -26.51
C GLU A 244 -3.09 -30.79 -26.20
N ARG A 245 -4.42 -30.67 -26.22
CA ARG A 245 -5.11 -29.44 -25.80
C ARG A 245 -5.80 -29.68 -24.46
N LEU A 246 -5.13 -29.32 -23.37
CA LEU A 246 -5.60 -29.57 -22.01
C LEU A 246 -6.54 -28.47 -21.46
N PHE A 247 -6.57 -27.30 -22.09
CA PHE A 247 -7.41 -26.17 -21.69
C PHE A 247 -7.81 -25.30 -22.88
N ARG A 248 -8.84 -24.47 -22.67
CA ARG A 248 -9.42 -23.58 -23.69
C ARG A 248 -9.45 -22.10 -23.29
N GLY A 249 -8.99 -21.75 -22.08
CA GLY A 249 -8.95 -20.38 -21.55
C GLY A 249 -7.94 -20.27 -20.42
N ALA A 250 -7.45 -19.06 -20.15
CA ALA A 250 -6.48 -18.79 -19.10
C ALA A 250 -6.81 -17.51 -18.31
N ILE A 251 -6.59 -17.56 -17.00
CA ILE A 251 -6.67 -16.43 -16.07
C ILE A 251 -5.33 -16.34 -15.31
N ALA A 252 -4.55 -15.30 -15.58
CA ALA A 252 -3.22 -15.12 -15.02
C ALA A 252 -3.21 -13.90 -14.08
N GLN A 253 -3.27 -14.14 -12.78
CA GLN A 253 -3.35 -13.10 -11.75
C GLN A 253 -1.96 -12.83 -11.19
N SER A 254 -1.50 -11.60 -11.23
CA SER A 254 -0.25 -11.13 -10.62
C SER A 254 0.94 -12.04 -10.95
N VAL A 255 1.18 -12.27 -12.24
CA VAL A 255 2.14 -13.25 -12.77
C VAL A 255 3.55 -13.02 -12.19
N TYR A 256 4.06 -13.99 -11.42
CA TYR A 256 5.42 -13.97 -10.87
C TYR A 256 6.52 -14.15 -11.95
N ARG A 257 7.01 -13.04 -12.49
CA ARG A 257 7.98 -13.02 -13.61
C ARG A 257 9.42 -12.82 -13.14
N THR A 258 10.01 -13.87 -12.57
CA THR A 258 11.47 -14.00 -12.50
C THR A 258 12.02 -14.69 -13.75
N PRO A 259 13.26 -14.40 -14.17
CA PRO A 259 13.89 -15.14 -15.25
C PRO A 259 14.02 -16.60 -14.83
N LEU A 260 13.58 -17.51 -15.69
CA LEU A 260 13.79 -18.94 -15.47
C LEU A 260 15.28 -19.25 -15.68
N PRO A 261 15.99 -19.77 -14.68
CA PRO A 261 17.39 -20.15 -14.86
C PRO A 261 17.50 -21.34 -15.81
N THR A 262 18.70 -21.55 -16.34
CA THR A 262 19.05 -22.84 -16.95
C THR A 262 19.46 -23.85 -15.88
N PRO A 263 19.40 -25.17 -16.16
CA PRO A 263 19.89 -26.19 -15.24
C PRO A 263 21.35 -25.97 -14.81
N GLU A 264 22.20 -25.42 -15.69
CA GLU A 264 23.59 -25.10 -15.39
C GLU A 264 23.74 -24.01 -14.33
N GLN A 265 22.87 -22.98 -14.37
CA GLN A 265 22.87 -21.90 -13.39
C GLN A 265 22.43 -22.36 -11.98
N GLN A 266 21.78 -23.52 -11.91
CA GLN A 266 21.28 -24.14 -10.69
C GLN A 266 22.27 -25.12 -10.05
N THR A 267 23.36 -25.49 -10.73
CA THR A 267 24.39 -26.40 -10.18
C THR A 267 24.95 -25.95 -8.83
N PRO A 268 25.29 -24.66 -8.59
CA PRO A 268 25.75 -24.23 -7.27
C PRO A 268 24.70 -24.41 -6.17
N LEU A 269 23.42 -24.15 -6.48
CA LEU A 269 22.32 -24.33 -5.55
C LEU A 269 22.13 -25.81 -5.19
N PHE A 270 22.20 -26.69 -6.18
CA PHE A 270 22.13 -28.13 -5.97
C PHE A 270 23.26 -28.65 -5.10
N GLN A 271 24.51 -28.24 -5.36
CA GLN A 271 25.66 -28.70 -4.58
C GLN A 271 25.55 -28.26 -3.12
N TYR A 272 25.15 -27.01 -2.88
CA TYR A 272 24.90 -26.52 -1.52
C TYR A 272 23.77 -27.30 -0.84
N TYR A 273 22.67 -27.53 -1.54
CA TYR A 273 21.55 -28.32 -1.03
C TYR A 273 21.95 -29.77 -0.70
N ALA A 274 22.72 -30.41 -1.57
CA ALA A 274 23.23 -31.76 -1.36
C ALA A 274 24.14 -31.82 -0.13
N ASP A 275 25.08 -30.87 0.02
CA ASP A 275 25.94 -30.75 1.21
C ASP A 275 25.11 -30.59 2.50
N LYS A 276 24.16 -29.65 2.52
CA LYS A 276 23.30 -29.41 3.69
C LYS A 276 22.36 -30.56 4.02
N ALA A 277 22.02 -31.39 3.05
CA ALA A 277 21.25 -32.61 3.26
C ALA A 277 22.12 -33.79 3.76
N GLY A 278 23.45 -33.63 3.86
CA GLY A 278 24.38 -34.72 4.18
C GLY A 278 24.71 -35.62 3.00
N CYS A 279 24.47 -35.15 1.78
CA CYS A 279 24.60 -35.87 0.51
C CYS A 279 25.60 -35.19 -0.45
N GLY A 280 26.54 -34.39 0.05
CA GLY A 280 27.47 -33.60 -0.78
C GLY A 280 28.64 -34.39 -1.38
N ALA A 281 28.91 -35.62 -0.92
CA ALA A 281 30.05 -36.41 -1.38
C ALA A 281 29.74 -37.27 -2.63
N GLY A 282 30.77 -37.58 -3.41
CA GLY A 282 30.68 -38.49 -4.55
C GLY A 282 30.26 -37.83 -5.87
N SER A 283 29.98 -38.67 -6.85
CA SER A 283 29.42 -38.30 -8.15
C SER A 283 27.97 -37.82 -8.02
N VAL A 284 27.48 -37.06 -9.01
CA VAL A 284 26.09 -36.59 -9.04
C VAL A 284 25.07 -37.73 -8.91
N ALA A 285 25.36 -38.90 -9.48
CA ALA A 285 24.50 -40.08 -9.36
C ALA A 285 24.41 -40.57 -7.89
N GLU A 286 25.54 -40.63 -7.18
CA GLU A 286 25.60 -40.99 -5.76
C GLU A 286 24.92 -39.92 -4.88
N GLN A 287 25.11 -38.64 -5.20
CA GLN A 287 24.42 -37.53 -4.51
C GLN A 287 22.89 -37.64 -4.68
N LEU A 288 22.39 -37.89 -5.89
CA LEU A 288 20.96 -38.09 -6.16
C LEU A 288 20.39 -39.33 -5.48
N GLU A 289 21.15 -40.43 -5.45
CA GLU A 289 20.76 -41.64 -4.72
C GLU A 289 20.66 -41.38 -3.21
N CYS A 290 21.65 -40.68 -2.64
CA CYS A 290 21.62 -40.24 -1.25
C CYS A 290 20.41 -39.36 -0.97
N LEU A 291 20.15 -38.34 -1.81
CA LEU A 291 19.02 -37.41 -1.66
C LEU A 291 17.65 -38.12 -1.72
N ARG A 292 17.54 -39.22 -2.49
CA ARG A 292 16.31 -40.05 -2.52
C ARG A 292 16.11 -40.85 -1.24
N LYS A 293 17.18 -41.25 -0.56
CA LYS A 293 17.15 -41.98 0.71
C LYS A 293 17.09 -41.06 1.93
N ALA A 294 17.47 -39.80 1.77
CA ALA A 294 17.49 -38.82 2.85
C ALA A 294 16.09 -38.60 3.46
N PRO A 295 16.01 -38.39 4.79
CA PRO A 295 14.74 -38.10 5.45
C PRO A 295 14.22 -36.73 5.03
N VAL A 296 12.88 -36.61 4.94
CA VAL A 296 12.18 -35.37 4.55
C VAL A 296 12.63 -34.17 5.38
N SER A 297 12.86 -34.35 6.68
CA SER A 297 13.30 -33.26 7.57
C SER A 297 14.71 -32.75 7.24
N ALA A 298 15.63 -33.61 6.78
CA ALA A 298 16.95 -33.17 6.32
C ALA A 298 16.85 -32.38 5.02
N LEU A 299 16.04 -32.87 4.07
CA LEU A 299 15.79 -32.17 2.81
C LEU A 299 15.12 -30.81 3.03
N ALA A 300 14.10 -30.75 3.89
CA ALA A 300 13.39 -29.51 4.23
C ALA A 300 14.33 -28.47 4.86
N ARG A 301 15.21 -28.87 5.80
CA ARG A 301 16.21 -27.96 6.36
C ARG A 301 17.24 -27.52 5.32
N ALA A 302 17.68 -28.43 4.45
CA ALA A 302 18.63 -28.13 3.40
C ALA A 302 18.06 -27.07 2.43
N GLN A 303 16.81 -27.23 1.96
CA GLN A 303 16.21 -26.21 1.10
C GLN A 303 16.05 -24.85 1.79
N ASP A 304 15.73 -24.78 3.08
CA ASP A 304 15.55 -23.50 3.78
C ASP A 304 16.85 -22.72 3.91
N SER A 305 17.96 -23.42 4.14
CA SER A 305 19.28 -22.81 4.19
C SER A 305 19.72 -22.16 2.88
N THR A 306 19.09 -22.50 1.75
CA THR A 306 19.41 -21.85 0.46
C THR A 306 18.97 -20.39 0.37
N ILE A 307 17.96 -20.00 1.16
CA ILE A 307 17.42 -18.64 1.20
C ILE A 307 18.13 -17.81 2.30
N SER A 308 19.02 -18.43 3.08
CA SER A 308 19.82 -17.75 4.09
C SER A 308 20.97 -16.94 3.45
N PRO A 309 21.53 -15.95 4.17
CA PRO A 309 22.73 -15.24 3.73
C PRO A 309 23.96 -16.14 3.54
N ASP A 310 23.93 -17.39 4.00
CA ASP A 310 25.07 -18.32 3.93
C ASP A 310 25.28 -18.87 2.51
N PHE A 311 24.25 -18.89 1.67
CA PHE A 311 24.39 -19.27 0.27
C PHE A 311 24.87 -18.07 -0.57
N THR A 312 26.16 -18.07 -0.92
CA THR A 312 26.81 -16.97 -1.66
C THR A 312 27.35 -17.38 -3.04
N ALA A 313 27.25 -18.67 -3.39
CA ALA A 313 27.85 -19.21 -4.61
C ALA A 313 27.14 -18.78 -5.90
N SER A 314 25.89 -18.31 -5.83
CA SER A 314 25.11 -17.84 -6.98
C SER A 314 23.97 -16.92 -6.51
N GLY A 315 23.50 -16.02 -7.38
CA GLY A 315 22.26 -15.27 -7.14
C GLY A 315 20.99 -16.08 -7.43
N TYR A 316 21.10 -17.25 -8.07
CA TYR A 316 19.99 -18.18 -8.31
C TYR A 316 19.79 -19.10 -7.11
N ASN A 317 19.15 -18.57 -6.05
CA ASN A 317 19.09 -19.19 -4.73
C ASN A 317 17.72 -19.77 -4.35
N THR A 318 16.82 -19.97 -5.33
CA THR A 318 15.45 -20.45 -5.11
C THR A 318 15.17 -21.62 -6.04
N PHE A 319 14.42 -22.62 -5.55
CA PHE A 319 13.91 -23.73 -6.36
C PHE A 319 12.61 -23.32 -7.06
N HIS A 320 12.66 -23.18 -8.39
CA HIS A 320 11.53 -22.82 -9.23
C HIS A 320 11.74 -23.35 -10.66
N PRO A 321 10.76 -23.22 -11.59
CA PRO A 321 10.91 -23.75 -12.94
C PRO A 321 12.16 -23.26 -13.68
N VAL A 322 12.76 -24.13 -14.49
CA VAL A 322 13.94 -23.88 -15.33
C VAL A 322 13.62 -24.03 -16.81
N VAL A 323 14.45 -23.40 -17.66
CA VAL A 323 14.43 -23.65 -19.11
C VAL A 323 15.04 -25.02 -19.38
N ASP A 324 14.20 -26.04 -19.53
CA ASP A 324 14.64 -27.44 -19.72
C ASP A 324 14.95 -27.80 -21.18
N GLY A 325 14.59 -26.94 -22.14
CA GLY A 325 14.80 -27.17 -23.58
C GLY A 325 13.84 -28.19 -24.21
N LYS A 326 12.95 -28.79 -23.41
CA LYS A 326 12.00 -29.83 -23.83
C LYS A 326 10.56 -29.36 -23.70
N THR A 327 10.11 -29.15 -22.47
CA THR A 327 8.77 -28.67 -22.09
C THR A 327 8.74 -27.15 -22.12
N ILE A 328 9.71 -26.51 -21.45
CA ILE A 328 9.95 -25.06 -21.44
C ILE A 328 11.20 -24.81 -22.28
N ARG A 329 10.99 -24.47 -23.54
CA ARG A 329 12.03 -24.50 -24.58
C ARG A 329 12.95 -23.29 -24.59
N ASP A 330 12.46 -22.15 -24.12
CA ASP A 330 13.17 -20.88 -24.04
C ASP A 330 12.47 -20.01 -22.98
N PHE A 331 13.01 -18.82 -22.73
CA PHE A 331 12.40 -17.83 -21.85
C PHE A 331 10.96 -17.49 -22.30
N PRO A 332 9.96 -17.51 -21.39
CA PRO A 332 8.57 -17.22 -21.74
C PRO A 332 8.38 -15.88 -22.47
N THR A 333 9.12 -14.85 -22.06
CA THR A 333 9.09 -13.53 -22.73
C THR A 333 9.48 -13.61 -24.21
N ARG A 334 10.48 -14.43 -24.56
CA ARG A 334 10.92 -14.63 -25.96
C ARG A 334 9.89 -15.41 -26.75
N LEU A 335 9.41 -16.53 -26.19
CA LEU A 335 8.36 -17.34 -26.82
C LEU A 335 7.10 -16.51 -27.10
N ILE A 336 6.68 -15.66 -26.17
CA ILE A 336 5.53 -14.76 -26.35
C ILE A 336 5.81 -13.72 -27.44
N ALA A 337 6.97 -13.07 -27.42
CA ALA A 337 7.35 -12.08 -28.43
C ALA A 337 7.44 -12.66 -29.85
N GLU A 338 7.83 -13.93 -29.97
CA GLU A 338 7.89 -14.66 -31.24
C GLU A 338 6.54 -15.27 -31.66
N GLY A 339 5.47 -15.06 -30.90
CA GLY A 339 4.16 -15.62 -31.21
C GLY A 339 4.01 -17.13 -30.94
N LYS A 340 4.97 -17.74 -30.21
CA LYS A 340 5.03 -19.16 -29.87
C LYS A 340 4.32 -19.46 -28.55
N PHE A 341 3.00 -19.29 -28.55
CA PHE A 341 2.15 -19.58 -27.40
C PHE A 341 0.80 -20.18 -27.81
N THR A 342 0.15 -20.86 -26.87
CA THR A 342 -1.18 -21.43 -27.02
C THR A 342 -2.22 -20.32 -27.07
N ARG A 343 -2.92 -20.19 -28.20
CA ARG A 343 -3.92 -19.14 -28.43
C ARG A 343 -5.27 -19.53 -27.83
N VAL A 344 -5.51 -19.05 -26.62
CA VAL A 344 -6.79 -19.16 -25.90
C VAL A 344 -7.20 -17.80 -25.35
N PRO A 345 -8.50 -17.51 -25.18
CA PRO A 345 -8.93 -16.32 -24.46
C PRO A 345 -8.19 -16.16 -23.13
N LEU A 346 -7.90 -14.91 -22.75
CA LEU A 346 -7.04 -14.58 -21.61
C LEU A 346 -7.65 -13.46 -20.74
N ILE A 347 -7.66 -13.67 -19.43
CA ILE A 347 -7.66 -12.60 -18.43
C ILE A 347 -6.25 -12.50 -17.84
N VAL A 348 -5.70 -11.29 -17.77
CA VAL A 348 -4.44 -11.03 -17.07
C VAL A 348 -4.55 -9.75 -16.24
N GLY A 349 -3.98 -9.73 -15.05
CA GLY A 349 -4.02 -8.52 -14.21
C GLY A 349 -3.01 -8.56 -13.08
N ALA A 350 -2.94 -7.44 -12.37
CA ALA A 350 -2.08 -7.28 -11.21
C ALA A 350 -2.67 -6.26 -10.25
N THR A 351 -2.19 -6.24 -9.00
CA THR A 351 -2.55 -5.22 -8.03
C THR A 351 -1.87 -3.87 -8.34
N THR A 352 -2.35 -2.79 -7.71
CA THR A 352 -1.87 -1.43 -8.03
C THR A 352 -0.47 -1.18 -7.49
N ASN A 353 -0.16 -1.70 -6.30
CA ASN A 353 1.09 -1.48 -5.59
C ASN A 353 1.87 -2.80 -5.44
N GLU A 354 2.00 -3.55 -6.53
CA GLU A 354 2.83 -4.75 -6.57
C GLU A 354 4.27 -4.48 -6.13
N THR A 355 4.86 -5.42 -5.41
CA THR A 355 6.30 -5.59 -5.21
C THR A 355 6.50 -6.86 -4.37
N LEU A 356 7.51 -7.65 -4.72
CA LEU A 356 7.99 -8.76 -3.88
C LEU A 356 9.28 -8.38 -3.14
N SER A 357 9.80 -7.18 -3.40
CA SER A 357 11.01 -6.64 -2.77
C SER A 357 10.68 -5.77 -1.58
N GLY A 358 11.50 -5.93 -0.53
CA GLY A 358 11.65 -4.96 0.56
C GLY A 358 12.98 -4.19 0.46
N GLY A 359 13.12 -3.13 1.25
CA GLY A 359 14.30 -2.26 1.26
C GLY A 359 14.08 -0.94 0.49
N THR A 360 15.18 -0.25 0.21
CA THR A 360 15.17 1.06 -0.49
C THR A 360 16.08 1.11 -1.71
N ASP A 361 17.01 0.15 -1.85
CA ASP A 361 17.95 0.12 -2.97
C ASP A 361 17.41 -0.70 -4.14
N VAL A 362 17.03 -0.01 -5.22
CA VAL A 362 16.49 -0.61 -6.45
C VAL A 362 17.48 -1.59 -7.08
N GLY A 363 18.78 -1.26 -7.12
CA GLY A 363 19.79 -2.11 -7.76
C GLY A 363 19.96 -3.43 -7.02
N VAL A 364 20.07 -3.39 -5.69
CA VAL A 364 20.13 -4.59 -4.84
C VAL A 364 18.86 -5.43 -4.98
N ALA A 365 17.69 -4.79 -4.98
CA ALA A 365 16.41 -5.48 -5.14
C ALA A 365 16.27 -6.16 -6.51
N LEU A 366 16.70 -5.50 -7.60
CA LEU A 366 16.68 -6.08 -8.94
C LEU A 366 17.65 -7.25 -9.05
N ARG A 367 18.89 -7.12 -8.56
CA ARG A 367 19.89 -8.22 -8.60
C ARG A 367 19.43 -9.48 -7.88
N ARG A 368 18.64 -9.34 -6.81
CA ARG A 368 18.06 -10.48 -6.08
C ARG A 368 17.10 -11.31 -6.93
N PHE A 369 16.31 -10.69 -7.79
CA PHE A 369 15.32 -11.37 -8.64
C PHE A 369 15.83 -11.61 -10.06
N PHE A 370 16.82 -10.84 -10.51
CA PHE A 370 17.43 -10.91 -11.84
C PHE A 370 18.96 -10.99 -11.70
N PRO A 371 19.53 -12.14 -11.28
CA PRO A 371 20.96 -12.25 -10.97
C PRO A 371 21.90 -11.88 -12.13
N SER A 372 21.43 -12.04 -13.36
CA SER A 372 22.18 -11.72 -14.58
C SER A 372 21.94 -10.30 -15.12
N ILE A 373 21.24 -9.42 -14.38
CA ILE A 373 21.04 -8.02 -14.80
C ILE A 373 22.38 -7.25 -14.76
N ARG A 374 22.63 -6.43 -15.78
CA ARG A 374 23.85 -5.61 -15.87
C ARG A 374 23.65 -4.25 -15.19
N ASP A 375 24.75 -3.61 -14.80
CA ASP A 375 24.70 -2.27 -14.19
C ASP A 375 24.10 -1.22 -15.14
N GLU A 376 24.35 -1.36 -16.45
CA GLU A 376 23.78 -0.47 -17.46
C GLU A 376 22.25 -0.61 -17.51
N ASP A 377 21.72 -1.83 -17.41
CA ASP A 377 20.28 -2.09 -17.44
C ASP A 377 19.59 -1.55 -16.17
N ILE A 378 20.24 -1.68 -15.00
CA ILE A 378 19.76 -1.06 -13.74
C ILE A 378 19.73 0.47 -13.89
N THR A 379 20.80 1.04 -14.46
CA THR A 379 20.91 2.49 -14.67
C THR A 379 19.81 2.99 -15.61
N GLU A 380 19.59 2.30 -16.73
CA GLU A 380 18.52 2.62 -17.69
C GLU A 380 17.14 2.53 -17.04
N LEU A 381 16.86 1.48 -16.25
CA LEU A 381 15.62 1.35 -15.50
C LEU A 381 15.44 2.49 -14.48
N GLN A 382 16.48 2.87 -13.75
CA GLN A 382 16.39 3.99 -12.80
C GLN A 382 16.15 5.33 -13.52
N GLN A 383 16.69 5.52 -14.72
CA GLN A 383 16.43 6.69 -15.56
C GLN A 383 14.99 6.72 -16.10
N ALA A 384 14.44 5.56 -16.47
CA ALA A 384 13.04 5.43 -16.90
C ALA A 384 12.03 5.70 -15.77
N TYR A 385 12.46 5.59 -14.50
CA TYR A 385 11.67 5.88 -13.30
C TYR A 385 12.29 7.02 -12.48
N PRO A 386 12.35 8.25 -13.00
CA PRO A 386 13.02 9.34 -12.32
C PRO A 386 12.29 9.71 -11.02
N ILE A 387 13.03 9.92 -9.92
CA ILE A 387 12.47 10.17 -8.57
C ILE A 387 11.51 11.35 -8.52
N GLN A 388 11.68 12.35 -9.40
CA GLN A 388 10.83 13.52 -9.52
C GLN A 388 9.39 13.18 -9.96
N SER A 389 9.17 11.99 -10.55
CA SER A 389 7.85 11.50 -10.95
C SER A 389 7.08 10.82 -9.81
N PHE A 390 7.69 10.67 -8.63
CA PHE A 390 7.12 9.96 -7.50
C PHE A 390 7.04 10.85 -6.26
N SER A 391 6.00 10.66 -5.45
CA SER A 391 5.82 11.40 -4.20
C SER A 391 6.81 10.98 -3.11
N SER A 392 7.48 9.83 -3.27
CA SER A 392 8.49 9.32 -2.34
C SER A 392 9.39 8.30 -3.04
N ASP A 393 10.60 8.11 -2.49
CA ASP A 393 11.52 7.07 -2.96
C ASP A 393 10.99 5.65 -2.73
N ALA A 394 10.25 5.43 -1.64
CA ALA A 394 9.56 4.16 -1.39
C ALA A 394 8.54 3.81 -2.50
N LEU A 395 7.80 4.80 -3.00
CA LEU A 395 6.85 4.59 -4.09
C LEU A 395 7.58 4.35 -5.42
N ARG A 396 8.69 5.05 -5.67
CA ARG A 396 9.56 4.76 -6.82
C ARG A 396 10.08 3.33 -6.76
N PHE A 397 10.68 2.95 -5.64
CA PHE A 397 11.22 1.60 -5.39
C PHE A 397 10.15 0.54 -5.68
N GLN A 398 8.98 0.65 -5.03
CA GLN A 398 7.85 -0.26 -5.23
C GLN A 398 7.39 -0.31 -6.69
N SER A 399 7.36 0.84 -7.38
CA SER A 399 6.93 0.88 -8.78
C SER A 399 7.91 0.14 -9.69
N VAL A 400 9.22 0.38 -9.54
CA VAL A 400 10.26 -0.26 -10.36
C VAL A 400 10.32 -1.78 -10.13
N THR A 401 10.31 -2.21 -8.86
CA THR A 401 10.35 -3.63 -8.52
C THR A 401 9.04 -4.33 -8.89
N GLY A 402 7.89 -3.71 -8.60
CA GLY A 402 6.58 -4.24 -8.95
C GLY A 402 6.34 -4.35 -10.45
N ASP A 403 6.81 -3.38 -11.24
CA ASP A 403 6.71 -3.43 -12.69
C ASP A 403 7.57 -4.54 -13.28
N SER A 404 8.82 -4.67 -12.83
CA SER A 404 9.73 -5.72 -13.33
C SER A 404 9.29 -7.14 -12.92
N GLN A 405 8.80 -7.32 -11.69
CA GLN A 405 8.48 -8.64 -11.15
C GLN A 405 7.08 -9.13 -11.53
N LEU A 406 6.09 -8.23 -11.67
CA LEU A 406 4.67 -8.62 -11.72
C LEU A 406 3.86 -7.86 -12.78
N LYS A 407 3.79 -6.52 -12.71
CA LYS A 407 2.82 -5.73 -13.48
C LYS A 407 3.09 -5.72 -14.98
N CYS A 408 4.34 -5.86 -15.43
CA CYS A 408 4.67 -5.90 -16.86
C CYS A 408 4.01 -7.07 -17.60
N ALA A 409 3.64 -8.15 -16.90
CA ALA A 409 2.87 -9.25 -17.46
C ALA A 409 1.59 -8.79 -18.15
N ASN A 410 0.90 -7.80 -17.58
CA ASN A 410 -0.32 -7.24 -18.13
C ASN A 410 -0.12 -6.69 -19.55
N THR A 411 1.00 -6.02 -19.79
CA THR A 411 1.32 -5.44 -21.09
C THR A 411 1.88 -6.49 -22.03
N ILE A 412 2.78 -7.37 -21.56
CA ILE A 412 3.42 -8.42 -22.38
C ILE A 412 2.38 -9.40 -22.91
N LEU A 413 1.64 -10.06 -22.01
CA LEU A 413 0.61 -11.02 -22.39
C LEU A 413 -0.59 -10.30 -23.02
N GLY A 414 -1.01 -9.17 -22.46
CA GLY A 414 -2.14 -8.40 -22.96
C GLY A 414 -1.98 -8.03 -24.44
N THR A 415 -0.79 -7.52 -24.80
CA THR A 415 -0.49 -7.11 -26.18
C THR A 415 -0.43 -8.31 -27.11
N ALA A 416 0.41 -9.31 -26.82
CA ALA A 416 0.61 -10.47 -27.69
C ALA A 416 -0.68 -11.28 -27.91
N PHE A 417 -1.50 -11.47 -26.87
CA PHE A 417 -2.73 -12.26 -26.99
C PHE A 417 -3.84 -11.48 -27.70
N SER A 418 -3.94 -10.16 -27.48
CA SER A 418 -5.02 -9.34 -28.07
C SER A 418 -5.02 -9.29 -29.60
N GLU A 419 -3.91 -9.66 -30.23
CA GLU A 419 -3.79 -9.75 -31.69
C GLU A 419 -4.56 -10.93 -32.29
N SER A 420 -4.89 -11.96 -31.49
CA SER A 420 -5.47 -13.20 -32.02
C SER A 420 -6.63 -13.78 -31.23
N VAL A 421 -6.80 -13.39 -29.96
CA VAL A 421 -7.82 -13.94 -29.07
C VAL A 421 -8.46 -12.85 -28.23
N GLY A 422 -9.62 -13.16 -27.63
CA GLY A 422 -10.25 -12.26 -26.66
C GLY A 422 -9.37 -12.12 -25.42
N THR A 423 -8.89 -10.91 -25.16
CA THR A 423 -8.03 -10.61 -24.02
C THR A 423 -8.62 -9.49 -23.18
N TRP A 424 -8.55 -9.64 -21.87
CA TRP A 424 -9.06 -8.67 -20.90
C TRP A 424 -8.01 -8.41 -19.82
N VAL A 425 -7.75 -7.14 -19.56
CA VAL A 425 -6.75 -6.72 -18.57
C VAL A 425 -7.43 -6.00 -17.42
N TYR A 426 -7.02 -6.29 -16.18
CA TYR A 426 -7.45 -5.57 -14.99
C TYR A 426 -6.27 -4.97 -14.21
N ARG A 427 -6.57 -3.91 -13.45
CA ARG A 427 -5.77 -3.46 -12.32
C ARG A 427 -6.64 -3.55 -11.07
N TYR A 428 -6.22 -4.35 -10.09
CA TYR A 428 -6.91 -4.42 -8.81
C TYR A 428 -6.45 -3.25 -7.92
N ASN A 429 -7.40 -2.50 -7.39
CA ASN A 429 -7.14 -1.26 -6.65
C ASN A 429 -7.96 -1.16 -5.35
N GLN A 430 -8.35 -2.30 -4.78
CA GLN A 430 -8.99 -2.36 -3.48
C GLN A 430 -8.00 -2.86 -2.43
N ARG A 431 -7.79 -2.07 -1.38
CA ARG A 431 -6.91 -2.46 -0.28
C ARG A 431 -7.49 -3.65 0.48
N ASN A 432 -6.61 -4.54 0.95
CA ASN A 432 -6.93 -5.50 1.99
C ASN A 432 -7.05 -4.75 3.34
N PRO A 433 -8.24 -4.68 3.95
CA PRO A 433 -8.49 -3.84 5.14
C PRO A 433 -7.70 -4.30 6.37
N THR A 434 -7.23 -5.55 6.41
CA THR A 434 -6.44 -6.09 7.52
C THR A 434 -4.95 -5.82 7.37
N ASN A 435 -4.49 -5.38 6.19
CA ASN A 435 -3.09 -5.03 5.97
C ASN A 435 -2.81 -3.63 6.56
N PRO A 436 -1.83 -3.45 7.46
CA PRO A 436 -1.52 -2.13 8.03
C PRO A 436 -1.03 -1.11 6.99
N SER A 437 -0.47 -1.56 5.87
CA SER A 437 -0.08 -0.70 4.76
C SER A 437 -1.31 -0.13 4.05
N PRO A 438 -1.32 1.18 3.70
CA PRO A 438 -2.39 1.75 2.88
C PRO A 438 -2.30 1.32 1.40
N SER A 439 -1.26 0.59 1.00
CA SER A 439 -1.05 0.13 -0.38
C SER A 439 -1.91 -1.06 -0.76
N VAL A 440 -2.25 -1.17 -2.06
CA VAL A 440 -2.89 -2.36 -2.63
C VAL A 440 -1.80 -3.34 -3.05
N THR A 441 -1.28 -4.07 -2.07
CA THR A 441 -0.11 -4.97 -2.21
C THR A 441 -0.43 -6.24 -2.99
N HIS A 442 0.63 -7.00 -3.32
CA HIS A 442 0.53 -8.32 -3.93
C HIS A 442 -0.54 -9.22 -3.28
N ALA A 443 -1.29 -9.93 -4.11
CA ALA A 443 -2.37 -10.85 -3.73
C ALA A 443 -3.53 -10.22 -2.93
N ALA A 444 -3.68 -8.89 -2.90
CA ALA A 444 -4.76 -8.23 -2.16
C ALA A 444 -6.17 -8.63 -2.65
N GLU A 445 -6.32 -9.11 -3.89
CA GLU A 445 -7.57 -9.64 -4.41
C GLU A 445 -7.98 -10.96 -3.74
N ASN A 446 -7.04 -11.76 -3.26
CA ASN A 446 -7.36 -13.05 -2.62
C ASN A 446 -8.19 -12.85 -1.35
N TRP A 447 -7.89 -11.82 -0.55
CA TRP A 447 -8.70 -11.49 0.62
C TRP A 447 -10.17 -11.25 0.24
N MET A 448 -10.40 -10.55 -0.86
CA MET A 448 -11.76 -10.27 -1.34
C MET A 448 -12.42 -11.51 -1.93
N MET A 449 -11.69 -12.30 -2.73
CA MET A 449 -12.24 -13.43 -3.46
C MET A 449 -12.45 -14.68 -2.60
N PHE A 450 -11.81 -14.75 -1.43
CA PHE A 450 -11.87 -15.87 -0.49
C PHE A 450 -12.34 -15.43 0.90
N LEU A 451 -13.45 -14.70 0.97
CA LEU A 451 -14.21 -14.46 2.22
C LEU A 451 -13.37 -13.88 3.38
N GLY A 452 -12.46 -12.96 3.07
CA GLY A 452 -11.63 -12.28 4.06
C GLY A 452 -10.43 -13.10 4.56
N THR A 453 -10.03 -14.11 3.81
CA THR A 453 -8.88 -14.96 4.14
C THR A 453 -7.54 -14.28 3.87
N ASN A 454 -6.64 -14.35 4.84
CA ASN A 454 -5.21 -14.09 4.67
C ASN A 454 -4.39 -15.35 4.96
N THR A 455 -3.26 -15.48 4.28
CA THR A 455 -2.29 -16.55 4.54
C THR A 455 -0.96 -15.98 5.01
N GLY A 456 -0.41 -16.54 6.07
CA GLY A 456 0.97 -16.31 6.49
C GLY A 456 1.95 -17.11 5.63
N PHE A 457 3.23 -16.73 5.68
CA PHE A 457 4.30 -17.47 5.01
C PHE A 457 4.38 -18.92 5.50
N ASN A 458 3.92 -19.20 6.72
CA ASN A 458 3.92 -20.52 7.33
C ASN A 458 2.68 -21.37 7.13
N GLY A 459 1.91 -21.08 6.08
CA GLY A 459 0.68 -21.80 5.79
C GLY A 459 -0.43 -21.53 6.81
N THR A 460 -0.20 -20.70 7.83
CA THR A 460 -1.26 -20.23 8.73
C THR A 460 -2.28 -19.42 7.95
N THR A 461 -3.53 -19.54 8.36
CA THR A 461 -4.64 -18.83 7.74
C THR A 461 -5.37 -18.04 8.81
N THR A 462 -5.66 -16.77 8.54
CA THR A 462 -6.53 -15.94 9.37
C THR A 462 -7.73 -15.50 8.58
N PHE A 463 -8.87 -15.41 9.26
CA PHE A 463 -10.14 -15.00 8.68
C PHE A 463 -10.59 -13.70 9.33
N SER A 464 -11.18 -12.83 8.54
CA SER A 464 -11.78 -11.59 9.02
C SER A 464 -13.10 -11.37 8.30
N ASP A 465 -14.15 -11.09 9.06
CA ASP A 465 -15.48 -10.90 8.51
C ASP A 465 -15.49 -9.73 7.51
N MET A 466 -16.20 -9.95 6.40
CA MET A 466 -16.41 -8.92 5.37
C MET A 466 -17.68 -8.13 5.68
N THR A 467 -17.61 -6.82 5.45
CA THR A 467 -18.78 -5.94 5.42
C THR A 467 -19.69 -6.29 4.22
N PRO A 468 -20.98 -5.89 4.23
CA PRO A 468 -21.87 -6.10 3.09
C PRO A 468 -21.37 -5.51 1.76
N VAL A 469 -20.66 -4.38 1.82
CA VAL A 469 -20.05 -3.74 0.64
C VAL A 469 -18.90 -4.58 0.09
N GLU A 470 -18.06 -5.11 0.97
CA GLU A 470 -16.98 -6.04 0.62
C GLU A 470 -17.55 -7.33 0.03
N THR A 471 -18.56 -7.94 0.65
CA THR A 471 -19.23 -9.14 0.13
C THR A 471 -19.83 -8.87 -1.26
N ALA A 472 -20.48 -7.72 -1.46
CA ALA A 472 -21.00 -7.36 -2.77
C ALA A 472 -19.86 -7.23 -3.81
N PHE A 473 -18.75 -6.58 -3.47
CA PHE A 473 -17.62 -6.47 -4.39
C PHE A 473 -16.99 -7.83 -4.69
N ALA A 474 -16.81 -8.69 -3.69
CA ALA A 474 -16.37 -10.07 -3.86
C ALA A 474 -17.25 -10.84 -4.86
N SER A 475 -18.58 -10.77 -4.70
CA SER A 475 -19.50 -11.43 -5.63
C SER A 475 -19.39 -10.91 -7.06
N GLU A 476 -19.07 -9.63 -7.25
CA GLU A 476 -18.83 -9.07 -8.58
C GLU A 476 -17.54 -9.62 -9.22
N LEU A 477 -16.45 -9.70 -8.44
CA LEU A 477 -15.20 -10.31 -8.92
C LEU A 477 -15.43 -11.77 -9.34
N ILE A 478 -16.06 -12.57 -8.47
CA ILE A 478 -16.35 -13.99 -8.74
C ILE A 478 -17.22 -14.12 -10.01
N ALA A 479 -18.20 -13.24 -10.21
CA ALA A 479 -19.06 -13.28 -11.39
C ALA A 479 -18.29 -13.03 -12.70
N TYR A 480 -17.32 -12.11 -12.73
CA TYR A 480 -16.46 -11.92 -13.90
C TYR A 480 -15.63 -13.16 -14.21
N TRP A 481 -14.98 -13.75 -13.19
CA TRP A 481 -14.14 -14.93 -13.36
C TRP A 481 -14.97 -16.10 -13.87
N LEU A 482 -16.12 -16.38 -13.25
CA LEU A 482 -16.99 -17.49 -13.65
C LEU A 482 -17.70 -17.23 -14.99
N SER A 483 -18.01 -15.98 -15.34
CA SER A 483 -18.49 -15.65 -16.69
C SER A 483 -17.46 -16.03 -17.75
N PHE A 484 -16.19 -15.73 -17.48
CA PHE A 484 -15.09 -16.08 -18.37
C PHE A 484 -14.90 -17.59 -18.48
N VAL A 485 -14.91 -18.33 -17.36
CA VAL A 485 -14.84 -19.81 -17.37
C VAL A 485 -15.97 -20.42 -18.22
N ARG A 486 -17.18 -19.88 -18.10
CA ARG A 486 -18.36 -20.38 -18.82
C ARG A 486 -18.31 -20.10 -20.32
N SER A 487 -17.90 -18.89 -20.71
CA SER A 487 -18.10 -18.39 -22.09
C SER A 487 -16.84 -17.93 -22.83
N GLY A 488 -15.68 -17.89 -22.17
CA GLY A 488 -14.47 -17.24 -22.69
C GLY A 488 -14.56 -15.70 -22.72
N ASN A 489 -15.56 -15.10 -22.07
CA ASN A 489 -15.77 -13.66 -21.99
C ASN A 489 -16.26 -13.26 -20.59
N PRO A 490 -15.61 -12.32 -19.89
CA PRO A 490 -16.02 -11.92 -18.54
C PRO A 490 -17.38 -11.21 -18.51
N ASN A 491 -17.95 -10.80 -19.64
CA ASN A 491 -19.18 -10.01 -19.68
C ASN A 491 -20.47 -10.82 -19.89
N SER A 492 -20.40 -12.06 -20.38
CA SER A 492 -21.58 -12.82 -20.80
C SER A 492 -22.54 -13.12 -19.66
N PHE A 493 -22.00 -13.38 -18.47
CA PHE A 493 -22.72 -13.79 -17.27
C PHE A 493 -22.27 -13.01 -16.02
N LYS A 494 -21.68 -11.81 -16.20
CA LYS A 494 -21.41 -10.89 -15.08
C LYS A 494 -22.73 -10.49 -14.41
N LEU A 495 -22.67 -9.93 -13.20
CA LEU A 495 -23.86 -9.37 -12.57
C LEU A 495 -24.40 -8.19 -13.39
N SER A 496 -25.70 -7.96 -13.32
CA SER A 496 -26.37 -6.86 -14.04
C SER A 496 -25.77 -5.49 -13.68
N ARG A 497 -25.46 -5.28 -12.40
CA ARG A 497 -24.81 -4.06 -11.88
C ARG A 497 -23.35 -3.87 -12.29
N SER A 498 -22.67 -4.95 -12.67
CA SER A 498 -21.24 -4.90 -12.93
C SER A 498 -20.95 -4.16 -14.24
N PRO A 499 -19.94 -3.30 -14.30
CA PRO A 499 -19.61 -2.56 -15.53
C PRO A 499 -19.21 -3.51 -16.68
N VAL A 500 -19.19 -2.99 -17.91
CA VAL A 500 -18.66 -3.77 -19.04
C VAL A 500 -17.13 -3.76 -18.98
N TRP A 501 -16.53 -4.94 -18.89
CA TRP A 501 -15.09 -5.13 -19.02
C TRP A 501 -14.71 -5.13 -20.49
N THR A 502 -14.25 -3.98 -20.97
CA THR A 502 -13.84 -3.79 -22.36
C THR A 502 -12.61 -4.65 -22.68
N LYS A 503 -12.61 -5.32 -23.85
CA LYS A 503 -11.48 -6.11 -24.36
C LYS A 503 -10.23 -5.23 -24.49
N TYR A 504 -9.08 -5.72 -24.05
CA TYR A 504 -7.80 -5.06 -24.22
C TYR A 504 -7.39 -5.04 -25.69
N THR A 505 -6.77 -3.95 -26.14
CA THR A 505 -6.08 -3.88 -27.43
C THR A 505 -4.72 -3.23 -27.26
N ALA A 506 -3.74 -3.63 -28.07
CA ALA A 506 -2.40 -3.03 -28.09
C ALA A 506 -2.42 -1.50 -28.26
N ALA A 507 -3.36 -0.99 -29.07
CA ALA A 507 -3.50 0.43 -29.36
C ALA A 507 -4.10 1.24 -28.19
N ARG A 508 -5.14 0.74 -27.53
CA ARG A 508 -5.84 1.47 -26.45
C ARG A 508 -5.30 1.18 -25.06
N ARG A 509 -4.64 0.02 -24.88
CA ARG A 509 -4.15 -0.51 -23.60
C ARG A 509 -5.17 -0.41 -22.46
N ASN A 510 -6.44 -0.54 -22.81
CA ASN A 510 -7.54 -0.33 -21.87
C ASN A 510 -7.58 -1.48 -20.85
N LYS A 511 -7.74 -1.11 -19.58
CA LYS A 511 -7.90 -2.05 -18.48
C LYS A 511 -9.01 -1.59 -17.57
N ILE A 512 -9.78 -2.54 -17.03
CA ILE A 512 -10.74 -2.23 -15.97
C ILE A 512 -9.97 -1.99 -14.67
N VAL A 513 -10.46 -1.07 -13.85
CA VAL A 513 -9.99 -0.93 -12.46
C VAL A 513 -11.01 -1.60 -11.57
N LEU A 514 -10.60 -2.67 -10.89
CA LEU A 514 -11.43 -3.40 -9.95
C LEU A 514 -11.23 -2.79 -8.56
N GLN A 515 -12.23 -2.06 -8.10
CA GLN A 515 -12.26 -1.43 -6.78
C GLN A 515 -13.71 -1.34 -6.30
N GLN A 516 -13.94 -1.29 -4.99
CA GLN A 516 -15.28 -1.08 -4.46
C GLN A 516 -15.83 0.27 -4.94
N SER A 517 -17.14 0.30 -5.18
CA SER A 517 -17.82 1.57 -5.41
C SER A 517 -17.76 2.37 -4.11
N LEU A 518 -17.19 3.58 -4.15
CA LEU A 518 -17.19 4.47 -2.98
C LEU A 518 -18.66 4.75 -2.65
N ALA A 519 -19.10 4.44 -1.42
CA ALA A 519 -20.39 4.90 -0.94
C ALA A 519 -20.36 6.43 -0.94
N MET A 520 -21.06 7.02 -1.91
CA MET A 520 -21.15 8.46 -2.06
C MET A 520 -22.33 8.96 -1.23
N VAL A 521 -22.08 9.94 -0.37
CA VAL A 521 -23.09 10.67 0.40
C VAL A 521 -23.25 12.08 -0.16
N SER A 522 -24.49 12.54 -0.21
CA SER A 522 -24.83 13.89 -0.65
C SER A 522 -24.94 14.83 0.55
N ILE A 523 -24.05 15.81 0.64
CA ILE A 523 -24.07 16.84 1.69
C ILE A 523 -24.54 18.17 1.12
N THR A 524 -25.43 18.85 1.83
CA THR A 524 -25.88 20.19 1.46
C THR A 524 -24.99 21.25 2.10
N VAL A 525 -24.48 22.18 1.31
CA VAL A 525 -23.75 23.35 1.80
C VAL A 525 -24.59 24.60 1.58
N SER A 526 -24.93 25.31 2.64
CA SER A 526 -25.67 26.56 2.62
C SER A 526 -24.79 27.76 3.00
N ALA A 527 -25.21 28.96 2.63
CA ALA A 527 -24.51 30.17 3.08
C ALA A 527 -24.83 30.44 4.56
N ALA A 528 -23.83 30.79 5.36
CA ALA A 528 -24.04 31.13 6.78
C ALA A 528 -24.89 32.41 6.99
N ALA A 529 -25.08 33.20 5.93
CA ALA A 529 -25.93 34.38 5.87
C ALA A 529 -26.36 34.59 4.40
N LYS A 530 -26.18 35.79 3.83
CA LYS A 530 -26.35 35.99 2.39
C LYS A 530 -25.30 35.20 1.60
N PRO A 531 -25.66 34.57 0.47
CA PRO A 531 -24.69 33.90 -0.42
C PRO A 531 -23.53 34.82 -0.78
N PRO A 532 -22.27 34.37 -0.62
CA PRO A 532 -21.12 35.14 -1.07
C PRO A 532 -21.25 35.46 -2.56
N SER A 533 -20.82 36.65 -2.98
CA SER A 533 -20.82 37.03 -4.41
C SER A 533 -20.02 36.07 -5.29
N LEU A 534 -19.08 35.32 -4.69
CA LEU A 534 -18.23 34.30 -5.32
C LEU A 534 -18.87 32.90 -5.36
N ALA A 535 -20.01 32.70 -4.67
CA ALA A 535 -20.73 31.44 -4.57
C ALA A 535 -22.25 31.70 -4.57
N LYS A 536 -22.74 32.40 -5.61
CA LYS A 536 -24.16 32.79 -5.75
C LYS A 536 -25.13 31.61 -5.92
N GLY A 537 -24.63 30.41 -6.25
CA GLY A 537 -25.43 29.19 -6.42
C GLY A 537 -25.60 28.35 -5.15
N LEU A 538 -25.48 28.96 -3.96
CA LEU A 538 -25.76 28.29 -2.68
C LEU A 538 -27.24 28.48 -2.28
N PRO A 539 -27.89 27.49 -1.63
CA PRO A 539 -27.32 26.21 -1.19
C PRO A 539 -27.03 25.24 -2.33
N ALA A 540 -26.00 24.41 -2.15
CA ALA A 540 -25.55 23.44 -3.15
C ALA A 540 -25.32 22.06 -2.52
N THR A 541 -25.85 21.03 -3.16
CA THR A 541 -25.56 19.63 -2.83
C THR A 541 -24.22 19.22 -3.45
N LEU A 542 -23.42 18.50 -2.68
CA LEU A 542 -22.10 17.98 -3.04
C LEU A 542 -22.05 16.48 -2.72
N ASP A 543 -21.67 15.68 -3.71
CA ASP A 543 -21.47 14.24 -3.53
C ASP A 543 -20.02 13.96 -3.11
N LEU A 544 -19.86 13.28 -1.99
CA LEU A 544 -18.59 13.03 -1.31
C LEU A 544 -18.54 11.56 -0.84
N SER A 545 -17.35 11.01 -0.64
CA SER A 545 -17.21 9.70 0.03
C SER A 545 -17.68 9.79 1.49
N GLU A 546 -18.24 8.72 2.06
CA GLU A 546 -18.53 8.63 3.51
C GLU A 546 -17.31 8.92 4.39
N GLU A 547 -16.11 8.60 3.91
CA GLU A 547 -14.86 8.86 4.63
C GLU A 547 -14.32 10.28 4.45
N ALA A 548 -14.97 11.12 3.64
CA ALA A 548 -14.45 12.43 3.30
C ALA A 548 -14.31 13.35 4.52
N THR A 549 -13.34 14.26 4.44
CA THR A 549 -13.01 15.25 5.46
C THR A 549 -13.65 16.61 5.13
N ILE A 550 -13.66 17.51 6.11
CA ILE A 550 -14.09 18.90 5.90
C ILE A 550 -13.23 19.60 4.82
N LYS A 551 -11.96 19.25 4.68
CA LYS A 551 -11.09 19.75 3.59
C LYS A 551 -11.59 19.31 2.22
N ASP A 552 -12.10 18.09 2.10
CA ASP A 552 -12.64 17.55 0.85
C ASP A 552 -13.92 18.28 0.47
N VAL A 553 -14.77 18.62 1.45
CA VAL A 553 -15.93 19.49 1.24
C VAL A 553 -15.49 20.85 0.70
N LYS A 554 -14.48 21.50 1.31
CA LYS A 554 -13.97 22.80 0.83
C LYS A 554 -13.44 22.72 -0.60
N THR A 555 -12.75 21.65 -0.91
CA THR A 555 -12.20 21.38 -2.24
C THR A 555 -13.34 21.23 -3.25
N LYS A 556 -14.39 20.46 -2.93
CA LYS A 556 -15.59 20.33 -3.76
C LYS A 556 -16.35 21.65 -3.95
N ILE A 557 -16.45 22.48 -2.92
CA ILE A 557 -16.99 23.85 -3.04
C ILE A 557 -16.14 24.67 -4.01
N ALA A 558 -14.82 24.60 -3.92
CA ALA A 558 -13.92 25.33 -4.81
C ALA A 558 -13.94 24.80 -6.26
N GLU A 559 -14.16 23.51 -6.47
CA GLU A 559 -14.39 22.92 -7.80
C GLU A 559 -15.69 23.46 -8.41
N LYS A 560 -16.78 23.49 -7.62
CA LYS A 560 -18.09 24.01 -8.06
C LYS A 560 -18.10 25.53 -8.23
N PHE A 561 -17.35 26.24 -7.40
CA PHE A 561 -17.21 27.70 -7.42
C PHE A 561 -15.72 28.11 -7.50
N PRO A 562 -15.10 28.09 -8.71
CA PRO A 562 -13.65 28.25 -8.89
C PRO A 562 -13.02 29.52 -8.31
N LYS A 563 -13.81 30.60 -8.16
CA LYS A 563 -13.39 31.88 -7.57
C LYS A 563 -13.44 31.86 -6.03
N PHE A 564 -14.19 30.94 -5.43
CA PHE A 564 -14.29 30.80 -3.97
C PHE A 564 -13.26 29.79 -3.45
N LYS A 565 -11.99 30.20 -3.42
CA LYS A 565 -10.86 29.34 -3.01
C LYS A 565 -11.01 28.81 -1.58
N THR A 566 -10.49 27.62 -1.31
CA THR A 566 -10.54 26.93 -0.01
C THR A 566 -10.08 27.81 1.17
N ALA A 567 -9.05 28.63 0.99
CA ALA A 567 -8.54 29.54 2.02
C ALA A 567 -9.57 30.60 2.46
N ARG A 568 -10.51 31.00 1.59
CA ARG A 568 -11.58 31.95 1.91
C ARG A 568 -12.78 31.30 2.61
N GLN A 569 -12.81 29.98 2.69
CA GLN A 569 -13.98 29.24 3.17
C GLN A 569 -13.83 28.89 4.65
N LYS A 570 -14.82 29.32 5.46
CA LYS A 570 -15.03 28.83 6.82
C LYS A 570 -16.27 27.96 6.85
N LEU A 571 -16.09 26.66 7.10
CA LEU A 571 -17.18 25.70 7.31
C LEU A 571 -17.50 25.56 8.80
N SER A 572 -18.78 25.46 9.11
CA SER A 572 -19.32 25.23 10.46
C SER A 572 -20.62 24.43 10.36
N LEU A 573 -21.04 23.81 11.45
CA LEU A 573 -22.39 23.27 11.56
C LEU A 573 -23.41 24.41 11.45
N LYS A 574 -24.60 24.11 10.93
CA LYS A 574 -25.68 25.09 10.77
C LYS A 574 -26.04 25.71 12.12
N GLY A 575 -26.08 27.05 12.17
CA GLY A 575 -26.34 27.80 13.41
C GLY A 575 -25.14 27.97 14.35
N GLU A 576 -24.02 27.27 14.11
CA GLU A 576 -22.82 27.40 14.93
C GLU A 576 -21.81 28.41 14.39
N LYS A 577 -21.10 29.11 15.29
CA LYS A 577 -20.04 30.06 14.91
C LYS A 577 -18.65 29.42 14.85
N LYS A 578 -18.48 28.20 15.39
CA LYS A 578 -17.18 27.53 15.50
C LYS A 578 -16.78 26.92 14.15
N ALA A 579 -15.56 27.19 13.71
CA ALA A 579 -15.03 26.54 12.51
C ALA A 579 -14.79 25.05 12.77
N LEU A 580 -15.14 24.22 11.80
CA LEU A 580 -14.75 22.81 11.79
C LEU A 580 -13.27 22.66 11.40
N ASP A 581 -12.61 21.65 11.97
CA ASP A 581 -11.24 21.30 11.59
C ASP A 581 -11.24 20.70 10.18
N ASP A 582 -10.25 21.08 9.36
CA ASP A 582 -10.12 20.60 7.98
C ASP A 582 -9.96 19.08 7.93
N ASP A 583 -9.26 18.52 8.93
CA ASP A 583 -8.92 17.09 8.98
C ASP A 583 -10.01 16.25 9.67
N ALA A 584 -11.09 16.87 10.16
CA ALA A 584 -12.21 16.15 10.77
C ALA A 584 -12.97 15.36 9.70
N LYS A 585 -13.20 14.07 9.95
CA LYS A 585 -14.05 13.22 9.11
C LYS A 585 -15.51 13.64 9.24
N LEU A 586 -16.24 13.62 8.13
CA LEU A 586 -17.67 13.95 8.10
C LEU A 586 -18.48 13.06 9.04
N ALA A 587 -18.20 11.75 9.06
CA ALA A 587 -18.85 10.81 9.96
C ALA A 587 -18.67 11.20 11.44
N THR A 588 -17.51 11.71 11.84
CA THR A 588 -17.27 12.19 13.21
C THR A 588 -18.01 13.49 13.49
N VAL A 589 -18.06 14.41 12.52
CA VAL A 589 -18.75 15.70 12.65
C VAL A 589 -20.26 15.51 12.80
N PHE A 590 -20.84 14.53 12.12
CA PHE A 590 -22.29 14.27 12.10
C PHE A 590 -22.72 13.03 12.90
N GLY A 591 -21.82 12.41 13.67
CA GLY A 591 -22.14 11.24 14.50
C GLY A 591 -22.61 10.02 13.70
N GLY A 592 -22.09 9.82 12.49
CA GLY A 592 -22.36 8.66 11.63
C GLY A 592 -23.62 8.75 10.75
N LYS A 593 -24.41 9.83 10.85
CA LYS A 593 -25.59 10.06 9.98
C LYS A 593 -25.28 11.12 8.93
N LEU A 594 -24.95 10.69 7.72
CA LEU A 594 -24.49 11.57 6.64
C LEU A 594 -25.57 11.95 5.63
N ASP A 595 -26.63 11.15 5.49
CA ASP A 595 -27.75 11.47 4.61
C ASP A 595 -28.51 12.69 5.09
N GLY A 596 -28.61 13.71 4.23
CA GLY A 596 -29.26 14.99 4.54
C GLY A 596 -28.42 15.90 5.44
N ALA A 597 -27.15 15.59 5.68
CA ALA A 597 -26.25 16.44 6.46
C ALA A 597 -26.08 17.83 5.81
N GLU A 598 -26.08 18.88 6.64
CA GLU A 598 -25.98 20.26 6.18
C GLU A 598 -24.84 21.02 6.88
N LEU A 599 -23.99 21.68 6.09
CA LEU A 599 -22.94 22.58 6.54
C LEU A 599 -23.23 24.00 6.10
N GLN A 600 -22.81 24.98 6.89
CA GLN A 600 -22.84 26.38 6.46
C GLN A 600 -21.43 26.88 6.12
N VAL A 601 -21.31 27.62 5.02
CA VAL A 601 -20.06 28.24 4.56
C VAL A 601 -20.13 29.76 4.67
N LYS A 602 -19.07 30.35 5.23
CA LYS A 602 -18.86 31.81 5.30
C LYS A 602 -17.63 32.20 4.50
N ASP A 603 -17.73 33.26 3.69
CA ASP A 603 -16.58 33.89 3.04
C ASP A 603 -15.82 34.76 4.04
N LEU A 604 -14.53 34.49 4.20
CA LEU A 604 -13.61 35.21 5.05
C LEU A 604 -13.05 36.50 4.40
N GLY A 605 -13.38 36.75 3.14
CA GLY A 605 -12.80 37.85 2.35
C GLY A 605 -11.40 37.49 1.82
N PRO A 606 -10.71 38.43 1.15
CA PRO A 606 -9.33 38.23 0.68
C PRO A 606 -8.40 37.76 1.80
N GLN A 607 -7.64 36.70 1.53
CA GLN A 607 -6.72 36.07 2.47
C GLN A 607 -5.28 36.15 1.97
N VAL A 608 -4.33 36.27 2.88
CA VAL A 608 -2.89 36.24 2.62
C VAL A 608 -2.24 35.16 3.49
N SER A 609 -1.22 34.48 2.95
CA SER A 609 -0.53 33.43 3.71
C SER A 609 0.27 34.04 4.87
N TRP A 610 0.34 33.34 6.00
CA TRP A 610 1.17 33.79 7.14
C TRP A 610 2.64 33.90 6.76
N ARG A 611 3.13 33.04 5.86
CA ARG A 611 4.48 33.15 5.32
C ARG A 611 4.69 34.51 4.67
N THR A 612 3.82 34.88 3.72
CA THR A 612 3.88 36.19 3.05
C THR A 612 3.81 37.36 4.04
N VAL A 613 2.98 37.25 5.07
CA VAL A 613 2.85 38.29 6.10
C VAL A 613 4.18 38.51 6.81
N PHE A 614 4.84 37.46 7.29
CA PHE A 614 6.12 37.59 7.98
C PHE A 614 7.24 38.11 7.08
N LEU A 615 7.29 37.71 5.80
CA LEU A 615 8.27 38.27 4.84
C LEU A 615 8.06 39.78 4.63
N VAL A 616 6.81 40.24 4.61
CA VAL A 616 6.53 41.69 4.46
C VAL A 616 6.83 42.43 5.78
N GLU A 617 6.51 41.85 6.93
CA GLU A 617 6.82 42.42 8.25
C GLU A 617 8.33 42.63 8.44
N TYR A 618 9.16 41.62 8.16
CA TYR A 618 10.61 41.66 8.36
C TYR A 618 11.36 42.35 7.22
N GLY A 619 10.82 42.35 6.00
CA GLY A 619 11.39 43.05 4.85
C GLY A 619 11.43 44.57 5.03
N GLY A 620 10.50 45.15 5.80
CA GLY A 620 10.48 46.60 6.05
C GLY A 620 11.76 47.12 6.71
N PRO A 621 12.12 46.66 7.91
CA PRO A 621 13.40 47.01 8.55
C PRO A 621 14.62 46.77 7.66
N LEU A 622 14.66 45.68 6.89
CA LEU A 622 15.76 45.39 5.94
C LEU A 622 15.91 46.44 4.83
N LEU A 623 14.83 47.16 4.48
CA LEU A 623 14.88 48.25 3.50
C LEU A 623 15.09 49.61 4.17
N ILE A 624 14.43 49.86 5.30
CA ILE A 624 14.44 51.15 5.98
C ILE A 624 15.80 51.44 6.63
N HIS A 625 16.43 50.45 7.27
CA HIS A 625 17.73 50.66 7.92
C HIS A 625 18.83 51.08 6.93
N PRO A 626 19.06 50.37 5.80
CA PRO A 626 20.02 50.81 4.79
C PRO A 626 19.67 52.18 4.20
N TRP A 627 18.39 52.46 4.00
CA TRP A 627 17.95 53.74 3.44
C TRP A 627 18.28 54.93 4.36
N ILE A 628 18.18 54.77 5.69
CA ILE A 628 18.57 55.82 6.63
C ILE A 628 20.10 55.84 6.86
N TYR A 629 20.73 54.67 6.90
CA TYR A 629 22.16 54.52 7.18
C TYR A 629 23.04 55.05 6.04
N TYR A 630 22.78 54.68 4.79
CA TYR A 630 23.62 55.05 3.65
C TYR A 630 23.29 56.42 3.05
N PHE A 631 22.17 57.05 3.43
CA PHE A 631 21.76 58.35 2.91
C PHE A 631 21.58 59.40 4.02
N PRO A 632 22.59 59.63 4.89
CA PRO A 632 22.46 60.50 6.05
C PRO A 632 22.14 61.96 5.66
N LYS A 633 22.60 62.45 4.50
CA LYS A 633 22.26 63.79 3.99
C LYS A 633 20.76 63.94 3.71
N ALA A 634 20.09 62.90 3.21
CA ALA A 634 18.65 62.94 2.94
C ALA A 634 17.82 63.03 4.21
N TRP A 635 18.29 62.45 5.32
CA TRP A 635 17.54 62.33 6.57
C TRP A 635 17.91 63.36 7.64
N TYR A 636 19.18 63.77 7.67
CA TYR A 636 19.73 64.67 8.69
C TYR A 636 20.34 65.96 8.12
N GLY A 637 20.25 66.17 6.81
CA GLY A 637 20.69 67.39 6.12
C GLY A 637 22.21 67.54 5.96
N LYS A 638 23.01 66.57 6.40
CA LYS A 638 24.48 66.60 6.32
C LYS A 638 25.10 65.21 6.18
N GLU A 639 26.24 65.15 5.51
CA GLU A 639 27.11 63.98 5.48
C GLU A 639 27.97 63.90 6.74
N PHE A 640 28.21 62.69 7.24
CA PHE A 640 29.13 62.42 8.35
C PHE A 640 29.53 60.94 8.35
N GLU A 641 30.65 60.64 9.00
CA GLU A 641 31.10 59.27 9.17
C GLU A 641 30.42 58.61 10.38
N HIS A 642 29.89 57.41 10.15
CA HIS A 642 29.29 56.59 11.20
C HIS A 642 30.34 56.01 12.15
N SER A 643 30.05 56.06 13.46
CA SER A 643 30.94 55.48 14.48
C SER A 643 30.94 53.95 14.46
N THR A 644 31.93 53.35 15.13
CA THR A 644 32.01 51.89 15.30
C THR A 644 30.75 51.32 15.93
N LEU A 645 30.15 51.98 16.92
CA LEU A 645 28.86 51.57 17.51
C LEU A 645 27.76 51.49 16.44
N GLN A 646 27.62 52.52 15.61
CA GLN A 646 26.58 52.58 14.57
C GLN A 646 26.75 51.47 13.54
N LYS A 647 28.01 51.16 13.17
CA LYS A 647 28.35 50.03 12.29
C LYS A 647 27.95 48.69 12.89
N TYR A 648 28.27 48.44 14.17
CA TYR A 648 27.91 47.20 14.86
C TYR A 648 26.39 47.02 14.94
N VAL A 649 25.67 48.05 15.37
CA VAL A 649 24.22 47.97 15.53
C VAL A 649 23.52 47.84 14.17
N PHE A 650 24.01 48.50 13.12
CA PHE A 650 23.54 48.28 11.76
C PHE A 650 23.69 46.81 11.36
N VAL A 651 24.88 46.23 11.52
CA VAL A 651 25.12 44.82 11.19
C VAL A 651 24.21 43.90 12.01
N PHE A 652 24.04 44.15 13.31
CA PHE A 652 23.19 43.33 14.17
C PHE A 652 21.73 43.36 13.72
N VAL A 653 21.17 44.54 13.47
CA VAL A 653 19.78 44.65 13.02
C VAL A 653 19.58 44.00 11.64
N MET A 654 20.52 44.18 10.72
CA MET A 654 20.44 43.55 9.40
C MET A 654 20.52 42.02 9.49
N LEU A 655 21.46 41.48 10.27
CA LEU A 655 21.59 40.04 10.49
C LEU A 655 20.39 39.45 11.22
N HIS A 656 19.83 40.18 12.20
CA HIS A 656 18.61 39.79 12.90
C HIS A 656 17.46 39.56 11.91
N PHE A 657 17.11 40.58 11.12
CA PHE A 657 15.97 40.48 10.21
C PHE A 657 16.23 39.54 9.04
N LEU A 658 17.47 39.44 8.55
CA LEU A 658 17.84 38.44 7.55
C LEU A 658 17.65 37.01 8.08
N LYS A 659 18.07 36.74 9.33
CA LYS A 659 17.79 35.47 10.00
C LYS A 659 16.29 35.21 10.08
N ARG A 660 15.48 36.21 10.46
CA ARG A 660 14.00 36.08 10.54
C ARG A 660 13.36 35.75 9.19
N GLU A 661 13.84 36.34 8.09
CA GLU A 661 13.41 36.01 6.72
C GLU A 661 13.75 34.56 6.35
N LEU A 662 15.00 34.15 6.58
CA LEU A 662 15.46 32.78 6.31
C LEU A 662 14.70 31.74 7.14
N GLU A 663 14.45 32.03 8.42
CA GLU A 663 13.61 31.19 9.27
C GLU A 663 12.18 31.06 8.73
N THR A 664 11.59 32.17 8.25
CA THR A 664 10.24 32.19 7.67
C THR A 664 10.17 31.35 6.39
N LEU A 665 11.22 31.34 5.58
CA LEU A 665 11.29 30.59 4.33
C LEU A 665 11.57 29.09 4.54
N PHE A 666 12.45 28.75 5.49
CA PHE A 666 13.06 27.41 5.56
C PHE A 666 12.82 26.66 6.89
N VAL A 667 12.45 27.35 7.97
CA VAL A 667 12.33 26.74 9.30
C VAL A 667 10.89 26.69 9.80
N HIS A 668 10.14 27.79 9.70
CA HIS A 668 8.81 27.90 10.29
C HIS A 668 7.75 27.05 9.56
N ARG A 669 6.88 26.41 10.34
CA ARG A 669 5.71 25.65 9.84
C ARG A 669 4.43 26.21 10.45
N PHE A 670 3.61 26.86 9.62
CA PHE A 670 2.39 27.55 10.04
C PHE A 670 1.20 26.58 10.17
N SER A 671 0.49 26.64 11.30
CA SER A 671 -0.67 25.77 11.56
C SER A 671 -1.98 26.28 10.95
N HIS A 672 -2.09 27.59 10.69
CA HIS A 672 -3.16 28.19 9.91
C HIS A 672 -2.59 28.66 8.58
N GLY A 673 -3.27 28.36 7.47
CA GLY A 673 -2.76 28.67 6.14
C GLY A 673 -2.71 30.17 5.83
N THR A 674 -3.65 30.95 6.38
CA THR A 674 -3.85 32.36 5.98
C THR A 674 -4.42 33.25 7.08
N MET A 675 -4.45 34.56 6.83
CA MET A 675 -5.15 35.61 7.59
C MET A 675 -5.81 36.64 6.66
N PRO A 676 -6.75 37.48 7.14
CA PRO A 676 -7.36 38.54 6.33
C PRO A 676 -6.32 39.50 5.77
N PHE A 677 -6.40 39.78 4.46
CA PHE A 677 -5.40 40.58 3.74
C PHE A 677 -5.15 41.96 4.36
N PHE A 678 -6.20 42.70 4.74
CA PHE A 678 -6.05 44.05 5.29
C PHE A 678 -5.33 44.11 6.63
N ASN A 679 -5.28 42.99 7.37
CA ASN A 679 -4.50 42.93 8.61
C ASN A 679 -2.99 42.91 8.33
N LEU A 680 -2.54 42.64 7.09
CA LEU A 680 -1.14 42.74 6.69
C LEU A 680 -0.58 44.12 7.02
N PHE A 681 -1.25 45.19 6.58
CA PHE A 681 -0.81 46.56 6.82
C PHE A 681 -0.70 46.89 8.30
N LYS A 682 -1.68 46.46 9.10
CA LYS A 682 -1.67 46.68 10.54
C LYS A 682 -0.49 45.97 11.21
N ASN A 683 -0.21 44.72 10.83
CA ASN A 683 0.87 43.98 11.44
C ASN A 683 2.24 44.48 10.99
N SER A 684 2.39 44.81 9.70
CA SER A 684 3.64 45.35 9.15
C SER A 684 3.96 46.74 9.67
N ALA A 685 2.95 47.60 9.91
CA ALA A 685 3.16 48.93 10.46
C ALA A 685 3.91 48.91 11.81
N HIS A 686 3.67 47.91 12.66
CA HIS A 686 4.37 47.78 13.94
C HIS A 686 5.89 47.64 13.76
N TYR A 687 6.33 46.74 12.87
CA TYR A 687 7.74 46.51 12.59
C TYR A 687 8.35 47.65 11.77
N HIS A 688 7.63 48.16 10.77
CA HIS A 688 8.16 49.18 9.86
C HIS A 688 8.33 50.53 10.56
N ILE A 689 7.42 50.89 11.48
CA ILE A 689 7.48 52.17 12.19
C ILE A 689 8.41 52.08 13.40
N LEU A 690 8.18 51.13 14.32
CA LEU A 690 8.93 51.11 15.58
C LEU A 690 10.34 50.54 15.41
N SER A 691 10.47 49.41 14.70
CA SER A 691 11.78 48.80 14.48
C SER A 691 12.50 49.41 13.29
N GLY A 692 11.81 49.65 12.17
CA GLY A 692 12.41 50.23 10.98
C GLY A 692 12.74 51.70 11.17
N PHE A 693 11.73 52.56 11.09
CA PHE A 693 11.93 54.00 11.01
C PHE A 693 12.43 54.62 12.31
N MET A 694 11.71 54.44 13.43
CA MET A 694 12.00 55.12 14.70
C MET A 694 13.36 54.73 15.26
N LEU A 695 13.70 53.45 15.20
CA LEU A 695 14.97 52.93 15.69
C LEU A 695 16.14 53.35 14.79
N ALA A 696 16.02 53.18 13.47
CA ALA A 696 17.08 53.58 12.53
C ALA A 696 17.33 55.10 12.57
N PHE A 697 16.28 55.92 12.64
CA PHE A 697 16.40 57.37 12.69
C PHE A 697 17.12 57.88 13.95
N ASP A 698 16.92 57.23 15.10
CA ASP A 698 17.54 57.64 16.36
C ASP A 698 18.98 57.12 16.51
N ILE A 699 19.23 55.87 16.10
CA ILE A 699 20.55 55.22 16.21
C ILE A 699 21.54 55.79 15.19
N TYR A 700 21.08 56.09 13.97
CA TYR A 700 21.95 56.62 12.92
C TYR A 700 22.03 58.16 12.92
N ALA A 701 21.51 58.81 13.95
CA ALA A 701 21.54 60.26 14.08
C ALA A 701 22.99 60.79 14.22
N PRO A 702 23.27 62.03 13.74
CA PRO A 702 24.59 62.65 13.83
C PRO A 702 25.14 62.80 15.25
N LYS A 703 24.31 62.68 16.29
CA LYS A 703 24.76 62.71 17.69
C LYS A 703 25.70 61.56 18.05
N PHE A 704 25.63 60.44 17.32
CA PHE A 704 26.50 59.28 17.50
C PHE A 704 27.57 59.14 16.41
N LYS A 705 27.80 60.19 15.61
CA LYS A 705 28.83 60.18 14.56
C LYS A 705 30.23 59.98 15.14
N GLU A 706 31.16 59.60 14.28
CA GLU A 706 32.58 59.52 14.62
C GLU A 706 33.10 60.86 15.18
N GLY A 707 33.89 60.80 16.26
CA GLY A 707 34.39 62.00 16.95
C GLY A 707 33.36 62.79 17.79
N SER A 708 32.10 62.34 17.92
CA SER A 708 31.11 63.02 18.78
C SER A 708 31.36 62.80 20.27
N HIS A 709 30.98 63.76 21.12
CA HIS A 709 31.12 63.67 22.58
C HIS A 709 30.28 62.54 23.22
N HIS A 710 29.29 61.99 22.49
CA HIS A 710 28.53 60.82 22.93
C HIS A 710 29.26 59.49 22.65
N ILE A 711 30.32 59.52 21.85
CA ILE A 711 31.14 58.36 21.46
C ILE A 711 32.51 58.45 22.14
N VAL A 712 33.26 59.53 21.88
CA VAL A 712 34.62 59.72 22.40
C VAL A 712 34.61 59.80 23.93
N GLY A 713 35.46 59.00 24.59
CA GLY A 713 35.55 58.94 26.06
C GLY A 713 34.41 58.17 26.73
N SER A 714 33.48 57.57 25.98
CA SER A 714 32.39 56.75 26.51
C SER A 714 32.63 55.25 26.30
N TYR A 715 31.86 54.41 27.00
CA TYR A 715 31.86 52.96 26.80
C TYR A 715 31.46 52.54 25.37
N ARG A 716 30.81 53.42 24.60
CA ARG A 716 30.38 53.18 23.22
C ARG A 716 31.53 53.18 22.21
N ASN A 717 32.71 53.68 22.60
CA ASN A 717 33.94 53.62 21.81
C ASN A 717 34.98 52.65 22.40
N ASN A 718 34.59 51.83 23.38
CA ASN A 718 35.47 50.83 23.98
C ASN A 718 35.34 49.50 23.21
N GLU A 719 36.42 49.06 22.57
CA GLU A 719 36.41 47.86 21.73
C GLU A 719 36.04 46.59 22.52
N THR A 720 36.57 46.42 23.73
CA THR A 720 36.27 45.27 24.60
C THR A 720 34.78 45.22 24.95
N TYR A 721 34.18 46.37 25.25
CA TYR A 721 32.73 46.47 25.50
C TYR A 721 31.93 46.06 24.26
N LEU A 722 32.27 46.59 23.09
CA LEU A 722 31.57 46.29 21.84
C LEU A 722 31.68 44.81 21.46
N TRP A 723 32.86 44.20 21.61
CA TRP A 723 33.07 42.77 21.36
C TRP A 723 32.33 41.87 22.35
N ALA A 724 32.31 42.22 23.64
CA ALA A 724 31.58 41.46 24.65
C ALA A 724 30.07 41.45 24.37
N PHE A 725 29.49 42.61 24.04
CA PHE A 725 28.07 42.70 23.67
C PHE A 725 27.78 42.08 22.29
N ALA A 726 28.73 42.12 21.35
CA ALA A 726 28.61 41.36 20.11
C ALA A 726 28.50 39.85 20.35
N GLY A 727 29.33 39.30 21.24
CA GLY A 727 29.25 37.90 21.65
C GLY A 727 27.93 37.55 22.33
N LEU A 728 27.45 38.41 23.23
CA LEU A 728 26.17 38.22 23.91
C LEU A 728 24.97 38.28 22.95
N TRP A 729 25.01 39.22 21.99
CA TRP A 729 24.01 39.33 20.95
C TRP A 729 23.99 38.09 20.04
N ALA A 730 25.17 37.65 19.57
CA ALA A 730 25.29 36.45 18.74
C ALA A 730 24.79 35.20 19.47
N PHE A 731 25.10 35.06 20.77
CA PHE A 731 24.56 33.99 21.62
C PHE A 731 23.03 34.00 21.66
N ALA A 732 22.41 35.18 21.82
CA ALA A 732 20.96 35.31 21.83
C ALA A 732 20.33 34.90 20.48
N GLU A 733 20.91 35.33 19.35
CA GLU A 733 20.43 34.99 18.01
C GLU A 733 20.55 33.51 17.68
N VAL A 734 21.69 32.88 18.00
CA VAL A 734 21.91 31.43 17.79
C VAL A 734 20.97 30.61 18.67
N SER A 735 20.79 31.02 19.93
CA SER A 735 19.87 30.35 20.86
C SER A 735 18.42 30.46 20.38
N ASN A 736 18.01 31.63 19.88
CA ASN A 736 16.70 31.84 19.26
C ASN A 736 16.51 30.91 18.04
N LEU A 737 17.46 30.87 17.11
CA LEU A 737 17.39 29.99 15.93
C LEU A 737 17.30 28.51 16.31
N HIS A 738 18.11 28.06 17.27
CA HIS A 738 18.09 26.68 17.75
C HIS A 738 16.69 26.30 18.26
N THR A 739 16.05 27.19 19.04
CA THR A 739 14.69 26.92 19.54
C THR A 739 13.65 26.85 18.41
N HIS A 740 13.79 27.60 17.31
CA HIS A 740 12.93 27.47 16.14
C HIS A 740 13.13 26.14 15.40
N ILE A 741 14.37 25.67 15.28
CA ILE A 741 14.68 24.35 14.70
C ILE A 741 14.08 23.23 15.55
N THR A 742 14.21 23.30 16.89
CA THR A 742 13.55 22.35 17.79
C THR A 742 12.05 22.32 17.56
N LEU A 743 11.39 23.48 17.47
CA LEU A 743 9.96 23.57 17.23
C LEU A 743 9.53 23.01 15.87
N ARG A 744 10.37 23.16 14.83
CA ARG A 744 10.14 22.56 13.50
C ARG A 744 10.16 21.04 13.58
N ASN A 745 11.15 20.46 14.26
CA ASN A 745 11.36 19.01 14.31
C ASN A 745 10.27 18.25 15.07
N LEU A 746 9.53 18.94 15.95
CA LEU A 746 8.38 18.37 16.67
C LEU A 746 7.14 18.13 15.79
N ARG A 747 7.15 18.56 14.53
CA ARG A 747 6.04 18.36 13.60
C ARG A 747 6.53 17.61 12.38
N PRO A 748 6.06 16.40 12.09
CA PRO A 748 6.32 15.76 10.79
C PRO A 748 5.80 16.63 9.62
N PRO A 749 6.47 16.63 8.44
CA PRO A 749 5.99 17.37 7.26
C PRO A 749 4.54 16.99 6.92
N GLY A 750 3.69 18.00 6.66
CA GLY A 750 2.28 17.78 6.30
C GLY A 750 1.32 17.52 7.47
N THR A 751 1.81 17.44 8.71
CA THR A 751 0.97 17.19 9.89
C THR A 751 0.71 18.46 10.72
N ARG A 752 -0.43 18.50 11.40
CA ARG A 752 -0.78 19.53 12.40
C ARG A 752 -0.59 19.08 13.85
N VAL A 753 -0.04 17.88 14.06
CA VAL A 753 0.17 17.27 15.38
C VAL A 753 1.03 18.18 16.25
N ARG A 754 0.60 18.40 17.50
CA ARG A 754 1.36 19.15 18.50
C ARG A 754 2.02 18.16 19.45
N ALA A 755 3.30 18.38 19.72
CA ALA A 755 4.06 17.65 20.72
C ALA A 755 4.59 18.62 21.80
N ILE A 756 4.91 18.08 22.97
CA ILE A 756 5.50 18.85 24.08
C ILE A 756 6.97 19.14 23.73
N PRO A 757 7.37 20.41 23.55
CA PRO A 757 8.78 20.74 23.31
C PRO A 757 9.60 20.49 24.58
N ARG A 758 10.76 19.85 24.42
CA ARG A 758 11.73 19.53 25.47
C ARG A 758 13.15 19.85 24.99
N GLY A 759 14.11 19.96 25.91
CA GLY A 759 15.51 20.24 25.61
C GLY A 759 15.90 21.69 25.87
N TYR A 760 16.89 22.19 25.11
CA TYR A 760 17.54 23.48 25.29
C TYR A 760 16.53 24.64 25.43
N GLY A 761 16.58 25.37 26.56
CA GLY A 761 15.63 26.42 26.94
C GLY A 761 14.23 25.91 27.31
N PHE A 762 13.69 24.94 26.57
CA PHE A 762 12.36 24.40 26.79
C PHE A 762 12.20 23.70 28.14
N ASN A 763 13.26 23.15 28.71
CA ASN A 763 13.19 22.55 30.05
C ASN A 763 12.86 23.57 31.16
N LEU A 764 13.16 24.86 30.94
CA LEU A 764 12.96 25.92 31.93
C LEU A 764 11.70 26.76 31.68
N ILE A 765 11.40 27.02 30.41
CA ILE A 765 10.33 27.92 29.96
C ILE A 765 9.62 27.38 28.73
N SER A 766 8.39 27.85 28.50
CA SER A 766 7.53 27.34 27.43
C SER A 766 7.86 27.95 26.07
N CYS A 767 8.36 29.19 26.05
CA CYS A 767 8.67 29.95 24.85
C CYS A 767 10.09 30.55 24.92
N PRO A 768 11.14 29.72 24.95
CA PRO A 768 12.53 30.18 24.98
C PRO A 768 12.92 31.02 23.76
N ASN A 769 12.27 30.81 22.62
CA ASN A 769 12.46 31.64 21.43
C ASN A 769 12.17 33.12 21.73
N TYR A 770 11.08 33.43 22.44
CA TYR A 770 10.73 34.81 22.81
C TYR A 770 11.65 35.39 23.90
N PHE A 771 12.19 34.54 24.76
CA PHE A 771 13.17 34.94 25.77
C PHE A 771 14.48 35.39 25.12
N PHE A 772 15.05 34.56 24.25
CA PHE A 772 16.30 34.89 23.57
C PHE A 772 16.13 36.06 22.59
N GLU A 773 14.96 36.20 21.98
CA GLU A 773 14.60 37.41 21.21
C GLU A 773 14.68 38.68 22.07
N THR A 774 14.06 38.64 23.26
CA THR A 774 14.10 39.77 24.22
C THR A 774 15.53 40.08 24.66
N LEU A 775 16.36 39.06 24.88
CA LEU A 775 17.77 39.21 25.26
C LEU A 775 18.58 39.92 24.16
N GLY A 776 18.41 39.53 22.90
CA GLY A 776 19.10 40.16 21.77
C GLY A 776 18.78 41.66 21.64
N TRP A 777 17.52 42.04 21.81
CA TRP A 777 17.13 43.45 21.80
C TRP A 777 17.55 44.23 23.05
N ALA A 778 17.62 43.57 24.22
CA ALA A 778 18.17 44.17 25.44
C ALA A 778 19.66 44.51 25.29
N VAL A 779 20.42 43.71 24.53
CA VAL A 779 21.81 44.03 24.17
C VAL A 779 21.88 45.31 23.33
N ILE A 780 21.05 45.45 22.29
CA ILE A 780 21.01 46.67 21.46
C ILE A 780 20.64 47.90 22.32
N CYS A 781 19.73 47.74 23.29
CA CYS A 781 19.41 48.80 24.25
C CYS A 781 20.60 49.18 25.12
N ALA A 782 21.35 48.22 25.67
CA ALA A 782 22.53 48.49 26.49
C ALA A 782 23.64 49.21 25.70
N MET A 783 23.89 48.77 24.46
CA MET A 783 24.92 49.35 23.60
C MET A 783 24.57 50.79 23.16
N THR A 784 23.33 51.03 22.77
CA THR A 784 22.92 52.34 22.24
C THR A 784 22.47 53.29 23.34
N ASN A 785 21.77 52.77 24.35
CA ASN A 785 21.08 53.51 25.40
C ASN A 785 20.29 54.69 24.81
N THR A 786 19.38 54.34 23.89
CA THR A 786 18.49 55.24 23.16
C THR A 786 17.04 54.98 23.55
N LEU A 787 16.24 56.04 23.63
CA LEU A 787 14.82 55.93 23.98
C LEU A 787 14.06 55.08 22.96
N SER A 788 14.36 55.21 21.67
CA SER A 788 13.74 54.40 20.62
C SER A 788 13.96 52.89 20.82
N ALA A 789 15.17 52.47 21.21
CA ALA A 789 15.50 51.07 21.47
C ALA A 789 14.73 50.53 22.69
N TYR A 790 14.66 51.29 23.79
CA TYR A 790 13.91 50.87 24.98
C TYR A 790 12.40 50.79 24.73
N ILE A 791 11.83 51.73 23.96
CA ILE A 791 10.42 51.67 23.56
C ILE A 791 10.17 50.41 22.73
N PHE A 792 11.02 50.14 21.73
CA PHE A 792 10.86 48.97 20.88
C PHE A 792 10.97 47.66 21.67
N LEU A 793 11.97 47.54 22.56
CA LEU A 793 12.13 46.40 23.46
C LEU A 793 10.88 46.23 24.34
N GLY A 794 10.44 47.29 25.02
CA GLY A 794 9.30 47.23 25.93
C GLY A 794 8.02 46.75 25.24
N VAL A 795 7.67 47.36 24.10
CA VAL A 795 6.45 46.99 23.35
C VAL A 795 6.55 45.55 22.83
N SER A 796 7.70 45.17 22.25
CA SER A 796 7.91 43.83 21.70
C SER A 796 7.88 42.75 22.78
N THR A 797 8.52 42.99 23.92
CA THR A 797 8.54 42.05 25.06
C THR A 797 7.16 41.87 25.69
N VAL A 798 6.38 42.95 25.83
CA VAL A 798 4.98 42.84 26.30
C VAL A 798 4.15 41.97 25.37
N GLN A 799 4.22 42.23 24.06
CA GLN A 799 3.46 41.47 23.07
C GLN A 799 3.86 39.98 23.06
N MET A 800 5.15 39.68 23.07
CA MET A 800 5.66 38.31 23.12
C MET A 800 5.27 37.60 24.43
N THR A 801 5.22 38.32 25.55
CA THR A 801 4.77 37.80 26.85
C THR A 801 3.30 37.38 26.80
N LEU A 802 2.43 38.21 26.21
CA LEU A 802 1.02 37.88 26.02
C LEU A 802 0.85 36.61 25.17
N TRP A 803 1.64 36.49 24.10
CA TRP A 803 1.66 35.28 23.27
C TRP A 803 2.17 34.05 24.02
N ALA A 804 3.22 34.21 24.82
CA ALA A 804 3.80 33.14 25.62
C ALA A 804 2.79 32.58 26.64
N LEU A 805 2.10 33.46 27.36
CA LEU A 805 1.07 33.09 28.34
C LEU A 805 -0.09 32.33 27.69
N LYS A 806 -0.56 32.81 26.53
CA LYS A 806 -1.60 32.13 25.76
C LYS A 806 -1.16 30.74 25.30
N LYS A 807 0.06 30.62 24.78
CA LYS A 807 0.62 29.34 24.32
C LYS A 807 0.82 28.36 25.48
N HIS A 808 1.33 28.84 26.61
CA HIS A 808 1.50 28.06 27.84
C HIS A 808 0.18 27.52 28.37
N LYS A 809 -0.87 28.36 28.43
CA LYS A 809 -2.23 27.95 28.83
C LYS A 809 -2.79 26.88 27.91
N ASN A 810 -2.60 27.01 26.60
CA ASN A 810 -3.05 26.02 25.63
C ASN A 810 -2.34 24.67 25.81
N TYR A 811 -1.04 24.67 26.06
CA TYR A 811 -0.31 23.42 26.32
C TYR A 811 -0.78 22.71 27.59
N LYS A 812 -1.03 23.45 28.68
CA LYS A 812 -1.60 22.87 29.90
C LYS A 812 -2.98 22.25 29.66
N LYS A 813 -3.83 22.92 28.87
CA LYS A 813 -5.15 22.42 28.51
C LYS A 813 -5.08 21.15 27.65
N GLU A 814 -4.14 21.12 26.71
CA GLU A 814 -4.02 20.06 25.70
C GLU A 814 -3.37 18.79 26.27
N PHE A 815 -2.32 18.93 27.07
CA PHE A 815 -1.51 17.79 27.54
C PHE A 815 -1.73 17.45 29.02
N GLY A 816 -2.56 18.20 29.73
CA GLY A 816 -2.93 17.91 31.12
C GLY A 816 -1.72 17.64 32.02
N LYS A 817 -1.68 16.44 32.62
CA LYS A 817 -0.64 16.02 33.56
C LYS A 817 0.71 15.72 32.91
N GLU A 818 0.76 15.48 31.60
CA GLU A 818 2.01 15.17 30.88
C GLU A 818 2.86 16.42 30.61
N TYR A 819 2.26 17.61 30.73
CA TYR A 819 2.97 18.86 30.51
C TYR A 819 3.90 19.21 31.69
N PRO A 820 5.20 19.48 31.45
CA PRO A 820 6.14 19.77 32.53
C PRO A 820 5.80 21.07 33.29
N ARG A 821 6.11 21.10 34.59
CA ARG A 821 5.99 22.31 35.41
C ARG A 821 7.10 23.28 35.05
N ARG A 822 6.76 24.31 34.27
CA ARG A 822 7.66 25.37 33.83
C ARG A 822 6.95 26.71 33.67
N LYS A 823 7.74 27.77 33.50
CA LYS A 823 7.28 29.16 33.30
C LYS A 823 6.99 29.45 31.83
N ALA A 824 6.36 30.59 31.52
CA ALA A 824 5.90 30.92 30.17
C ALA A 824 7.03 31.43 29.27
N ILE A 825 7.83 32.40 29.74
CA ILE A 825 8.83 33.14 28.96
C ILE A 825 10.10 33.47 29.75
N PHE A 826 10.03 33.89 31.01
CA PHE A 826 11.23 34.25 31.79
C PHE A 826 11.56 33.15 32.79
N PRO A 827 12.77 32.55 32.74
CA PRO A 827 13.17 31.50 33.67
C PRO A 827 12.96 31.93 35.12
N PHE A 828 12.38 31.05 35.93
CA PHE A 828 12.11 31.24 37.37
C PHE A 828 11.06 32.32 37.72
N VAL A 829 10.77 33.26 36.82
CA VAL A 829 9.89 34.40 37.07
C VAL A 829 8.49 34.18 36.47
N LEU A 830 8.37 34.15 35.13
CA LEU A 830 7.09 34.27 34.41
C LEU A 830 6.86 33.21 33.36
#